data_AF-A0A6M5Y5P3-F1
#
_entry.id   AF-A0A6M5Y5P3-F1
#
_cell.length_a   1.000
_cell.length_b   1.000
_cell.length_c   1.000
_cell.angle_alpha   90.00
_cell.angle_beta   90.00
_cell.angle_gamma   90.00
#
_symmetry.space_group_name_H-M   'P 1'
#
loop_
_entity.id
_entity.type
_entity.pdbx_description
1 polymer ?
#
loop_
_entity_poly.entity_id
_entity_poly.type
_entity_poly.pdbx_seq_one_letter_code
_entity_poly.pdbx_strand_id
1 'polypeptide(L)'
;MEKELEYMRRNHPEILAAEPPYVAVRFAPDVKLTYDDDGVKQLTERQFAPLKRLTTRFPGLRMTRLYQALPPDKLGDLVKRAQEVDETYRPGPLFSYFKVEYDDPAQLPAIAKEMQRWKEVEHATVYVPAPSPFVNAADDVRAVNQTYLDAAPGGIDARYAWNFVGGDGQGQRLIDIERGWTFNHEDLVAHASLTNLNGSILDADRGHGTSVLGEICAVDNAIGCVGITPHIASVRGSSFSGSTQQDAILVAVANLSFGDVILLEAQNWVPGIPMMLGPIEVLDAAYEAIRLATALGIIVVEAGGNGTNNGSTPPFALDTYVSPGGDAILNPGGAGFRDSGAIIVSAATSAAPHTRMPWAPHGQRIDNYAWGQNINTLNSDSSGATNLYSTSFGGTSGASPMITGAALSINGIAEANLGFRFGPRQMRTILRNPATGTAPAATETSQISVMPNLRQIIGNLLMNVAPDVYVRDFVGDTGNSHSGAISASPDIIVRPAAEANPQAAFGEGSGTENSNTLGSRVVASTDHFIYVRMRNRGGSAATNVQATVYWSPPASLVTPDLWTLAGSVNLPTVPNGSQLTVSDAITWPAASIPPVGHYCYVGLIGNALDPAPTPVDFLNWNNFQLFIRNNNNVTWRNFNVVSAEPGPDAPLPDFVALPFLLVGAPDKARAFDITIEGKLPEGARLLFQMPIDLFRQARQFLPKAELINRQEARAQLNPFQQTLLKGMKLPAKYRGKCQLLLHIPKELRKRPFQLMLSQYYRKQQVGGLTWQTGARRL
;
A
#
# COMPACT_ATOMS: atom_id res chain seq x y z
N MET A 1 12.85 -22.92 15.28
CA MET A 1 12.60 -24.27 15.84
C MET A 1 13.09 -24.45 17.27
N GLU A 2 14.38 -24.67 17.59
CA GLU A 2 14.84 -24.79 19.00
C GLU A 2 14.45 -23.56 19.85
N LYS A 3 14.57 -22.36 19.27
CA LYS A 3 14.13 -21.11 19.89
C LYS A 3 12.62 -21.00 20.07
N GLU A 4 11.82 -21.52 19.14
CA GLU A 4 10.35 -21.51 19.21
C GLU A 4 9.86 -22.49 20.29
N LEU A 5 10.46 -23.69 20.35
CA LEU A 5 10.12 -24.68 21.36
C LEU A 5 10.49 -24.20 22.77
N GLU A 6 11.68 -23.59 22.94
CA GLU A 6 12.08 -23.01 24.23
C GLU A 6 11.23 -21.78 24.60
N TYR A 7 10.82 -20.97 23.60
CA TYR A 7 9.85 -19.89 23.80
C TYR A 7 8.52 -20.44 24.31
N MET A 8 7.93 -21.45 23.64
CA MET A 8 6.65 -22.04 24.04
C MET A 8 6.74 -22.72 25.41
N ARG A 9 7.85 -23.40 25.71
CA ARG A 9 8.07 -24.04 27.02
C ARG A 9 8.11 -23.03 28.17
N ARG A 10 8.64 -21.84 27.89
CA ARG A 10 8.78 -20.77 28.89
C ARG A 10 7.50 -19.97 29.07
N ASN A 11 6.81 -19.67 27.97
CA ASN A 11 5.74 -18.68 27.94
C ASN A 11 4.34 -19.29 27.81
N HIS A 12 4.21 -20.51 27.26
CA HIS A 12 2.93 -21.18 27.00
C HIS A 12 2.97 -22.69 27.29
N PRO A 13 3.38 -23.14 28.49
CA PRO A 13 3.49 -24.56 28.82
C PRO A 13 2.14 -25.31 28.75
N GLU A 14 1.03 -24.61 28.97
CA GLU A 14 -0.34 -25.12 28.85
C GLU A 14 -0.70 -25.55 27.42
N ILE A 15 -0.22 -24.82 26.41
CA ILE A 15 -0.47 -25.14 25.00
C ILE A 15 0.32 -26.39 24.60
N LEU A 16 1.57 -26.50 25.03
CA LEU A 16 2.38 -27.71 24.78
C LEU A 16 1.82 -28.95 25.47
N ALA A 17 1.13 -28.79 26.61
CA ALA A 17 0.47 -29.88 27.30
C ALA A 17 -0.81 -30.33 26.56
N ALA A 18 -1.58 -29.38 26.01
CA ALA A 18 -2.81 -29.67 25.27
C ALA A 18 -2.54 -30.22 23.86
N GLU A 19 -1.52 -29.69 23.18
CA GLU A 19 -1.08 -30.11 21.85
C GLU A 19 0.43 -30.43 21.86
N PRO A 20 0.81 -31.69 22.13
CA PRO A 20 2.22 -32.07 22.21
C PRO A 20 2.96 -31.87 20.88
N PRO A 21 4.14 -31.24 20.88
CA PRO A 21 4.97 -31.09 19.68
C PRO A 21 5.47 -32.46 19.20
N TYR A 22 5.80 -32.56 17.91
CA TYR A 22 6.24 -33.81 17.28
C TYR A 22 7.15 -33.53 16.08
N VAL A 23 7.84 -34.56 15.57
CA VAL A 23 8.57 -34.46 14.29
C VAL A 23 7.69 -34.98 13.17
N ALA A 24 7.32 -34.12 12.23
CA ALA A 24 6.70 -34.51 10.96
C ALA A 24 7.81 -34.99 10.00
N VAL A 25 7.73 -36.24 9.59
CA VAL A 25 8.73 -36.89 8.73
C VAL A 25 8.09 -37.30 7.41
N ARG A 26 8.70 -36.92 6.29
CA ARG A 26 8.37 -37.40 4.97
C ARG A 26 9.46 -38.35 4.47
N PHE A 27 9.08 -39.59 4.20
CA PHE A 27 9.97 -40.55 3.57
C PHE A 27 10.01 -40.36 2.05
N ALA A 28 11.16 -40.69 1.45
CA ALA A 28 11.35 -40.66 0.01
C ALA A 28 10.45 -41.70 -0.70
N PRO A 29 10.03 -41.47 -1.94
CA PRO A 29 9.09 -42.35 -2.66
C PRO A 29 9.55 -43.82 -2.83
N ASP A 30 10.86 -44.06 -2.80
CA ASP A 30 11.46 -45.40 -2.88
C ASP A 30 11.35 -46.19 -1.56
N VAL A 31 11.02 -45.50 -0.46
CA VAL A 31 10.78 -46.09 0.86
C VAL A 31 9.34 -46.58 0.94
N LYS A 32 9.15 -47.87 0.65
CA LYS A 32 7.83 -48.52 0.63
C LYS A 32 7.30 -48.84 2.03
N LEU A 33 6.89 -47.84 2.80
CA LEU A 33 6.14 -48.06 4.04
C LEU A 33 4.65 -48.25 3.74
N THR A 34 4.01 -49.13 4.49
CA THR A 34 2.55 -49.15 4.57
C THR A 34 2.11 -47.94 5.39
N TYR A 35 1.05 -47.26 4.94
CA TYR A 35 0.49 -46.16 5.71
C TYR A 35 -0.32 -46.76 6.87
N ASP A 36 0.35 -47.03 7.99
CA ASP A 36 -0.22 -47.55 9.24
C ASP A 36 0.41 -46.89 10.49
N ASP A 37 -0.20 -47.09 11.66
CA ASP A 37 0.16 -46.41 12.90
C ASP A 37 1.33 -47.05 13.67
N ASP A 38 2.14 -47.91 13.03
CA ASP A 38 3.33 -48.52 13.65
C ASP A 38 4.56 -48.48 12.72
N GLY A 39 4.98 -47.26 12.38
CA GLY A 39 6.12 -47.02 11.49
C GLY A 39 7.46 -47.54 12.05
N VAL A 40 7.60 -47.60 13.40
CA VAL A 40 8.80 -48.17 14.04
C VAL A 40 8.91 -49.67 13.76
N LYS A 41 7.81 -50.41 13.94
CA LYS A 41 7.79 -51.84 13.66
C LYS A 41 8.08 -52.12 12.18
N GLN A 42 7.42 -51.40 11.27
CA GLN A 42 7.65 -51.59 9.83
C GLN A 42 9.11 -51.42 9.42
N LEU A 43 9.76 -50.35 9.90
CA LEU A 43 11.16 -50.09 9.63
C LEU A 43 12.09 -51.11 10.33
N THR A 44 11.71 -51.62 11.50
CA THR A 44 12.44 -52.67 12.22
C THR A 44 12.41 -54.00 11.48
N GLU A 45 11.23 -54.43 11.03
CA GLU A 45 11.03 -55.67 10.25
C GLU A 45 11.83 -55.65 8.94
N ARG A 46 12.01 -54.45 8.37
CA ARG A 46 12.83 -54.21 7.17
C ARG A 46 14.33 -54.10 7.46
N GLN A 47 14.74 -54.29 8.72
CA GLN A 47 16.12 -54.16 9.17
C GLN A 47 16.73 -52.80 8.81
N PHE A 48 15.94 -51.72 8.90
CA PHE A 48 16.38 -50.39 8.54
C PHE A 48 17.46 -49.89 9.50
N ALA A 49 18.72 -49.99 9.08
CA ALA A 49 19.89 -49.75 9.94
C ALA A 49 19.90 -48.37 10.63
N PRO A 50 19.46 -47.26 10.00
CA PRO A 50 19.37 -45.98 10.69
C PRO A 50 18.38 -45.96 11.85
N LEU A 51 17.25 -46.69 11.76
CA LEU A 51 16.27 -46.76 12.84
C LEU A 51 16.88 -47.34 14.12
N LYS A 52 17.68 -48.41 14.02
CA LYS A 52 18.30 -49.05 15.19
C LYS A 52 19.17 -48.07 15.98
N ARG A 53 19.89 -47.17 15.31
CA ARG A 53 20.68 -46.12 15.98
C ARG A 53 19.78 -45.10 16.67
N LEU A 54 18.73 -44.67 15.98
CA LEU A 54 17.78 -43.69 16.50
C LEU A 54 17.05 -44.22 17.74
N THR A 55 16.52 -45.44 17.70
CA THR A 55 15.79 -46.04 18.83
C THR A 55 16.70 -46.44 19.99
N THR A 56 17.99 -46.70 19.74
CA THR A 56 18.99 -46.88 20.82
C THR A 56 19.29 -45.55 21.53
N ARG A 57 19.35 -44.45 20.77
CA ARG A 57 19.64 -43.12 21.30
C ARG A 57 18.42 -42.46 21.96
N PHE A 58 17.23 -42.73 21.42
CA PHE A 58 15.95 -42.19 21.86
C PHE A 58 14.98 -43.36 22.17
N PRO A 59 15.18 -44.07 23.28
CA PRO A 59 14.32 -45.20 23.65
C PRO A 59 12.90 -44.72 23.94
N GLY A 60 11.90 -45.42 23.38
CA GLY A 60 10.48 -45.06 23.56
C GLY A 60 9.91 -44.14 22.47
N LEU A 61 10.69 -43.79 21.44
CA LEU A 61 10.19 -43.08 20.25
C LEU A 61 9.03 -43.83 19.59
N ARG A 62 7.95 -43.12 19.32
CA ARG A 62 6.76 -43.61 18.61
C ARG A 62 6.71 -43.01 17.20
N MET A 63 6.24 -43.78 16.23
CA MET A 63 6.06 -43.33 14.85
C MET A 63 4.72 -43.82 14.32
N THR A 64 3.80 -42.88 14.06
CA THR A 64 2.45 -43.15 13.55
C THR A 64 2.22 -42.39 12.24
N ARG A 65 1.09 -42.59 11.56
CA ARG A 65 0.75 -41.79 10.38
C ARG A 65 0.49 -40.35 10.75
N LEU A 66 0.80 -39.41 9.86
CA LEU A 66 0.49 -37.99 10.11
C LEU A 66 -1.01 -37.69 9.92
N TYR A 67 -1.58 -38.06 8.79
CA TYR A 67 -3.01 -37.93 8.48
C TYR A 67 -3.79 -39.15 9.00
N GLN A 68 -4.37 -39.04 10.19
CA GLN A 68 -5.04 -40.16 10.88
C GLN A 68 -6.57 -40.10 10.80
N ALA A 69 -7.14 -38.94 10.49
CA ALA A 69 -8.59 -38.69 10.57
C ALA A 69 -9.43 -39.53 9.60
N LEU A 70 -8.85 -39.97 8.48
CA LEU A 70 -9.52 -40.78 7.47
C LEU A 70 -8.69 -42.05 7.16
N PRO A 71 -9.34 -43.18 6.83
CA PRO A 71 -8.64 -44.36 6.35
C PRO A 71 -8.05 -44.13 4.94
N PRO A 72 -7.03 -44.91 4.53
CA PRO A 72 -6.27 -44.62 3.31
C PRO A 72 -7.09 -44.63 2.02
N ASP A 73 -8.09 -45.50 1.93
CA ASP A 73 -9.04 -45.58 0.82
C ASP A 73 -9.85 -44.29 0.67
N LYS A 74 -10.39 -43.75 1.77
CA LYS A 74 -11.14 -42.49 1.77
C LYS A 74 -10.26 -41.29 1.42
N LEU A 75 -9.02 -41.26 1.90
CA LEU A 75 -8.06 -40.21 1.53
C LEU A 75 -7.70 -40.30 0.04
N GLY A 76 -7.57 -41.51 -0.51
CA GLY A 76 -7.37 -41.76 -1.94
C GLY A 76 -8.55 -41.29 -2.80
N ASP A 77 -9.79 -41.57 -2.38
CA ASP A 77 -11.00 -41.08 -3.05
C ASP A 77 -11.04 -39.55 -3.14
N LEU A 78 -10.62 -38.86 -2.06
CA LEU A 78 -10.55 -37.39 -2.03
C LEU A 78 -9.49 -36.85 -3.01
N VAL A 79 -8.32 -37.48 -3.06
CA VAL A 79 -7.26 -37.12 -4.01
C VAL A 79 -7.76 -37.29 -5.44
N LYS A 80 -8.42 -38.42 -5.75
CA LYS A 80 -8.97 -38.69 -7.08
C LYS A 80 -10.01 -37.65 -7.48
N ARG A 81 -10.96 -37.35 -6.59
CA ARG A 81 -11.96 -36.31 -6.81
C ARG A 81 -11.32 -34.93 -7.03
N ALA A 82 -10.27 -34.60 -6.29
CA ALA A 82 -9.54 -33.34 -6.49
C ALA A 82 -8.90 -33.27 -7.89
N GLN A 83 -8.32 -34.37 -8.39
CA GLN A 83 -7.78 -34.46 -9.75
C GLN A 83 -8.86 -34.34 -10.84
N GLU A 84 -10.09 -34.77 -10.57
CA GLU A 84 -11.22 -34.69 -11.50
C GLU A 84 -11.85 -33.29 -11.56
N VAL A 85 -11.79 -32.54 -10.46
CA VAL A 85 -12.41 -31.21 -10.32
C VAL A 85 -11.43 -30.07 -10.64
N ASP A 86 -10.13 -30.28 -10.43
CA ASP A 86 -9.08 -29.30 -10.66
C ASP A 86 -7.95 -29.93 -11.51
N GLU A 87 -7.91 -29.57 -12.80
CA GLU A 87 -6.90 -30.05 -13.74
C GLU A 87 -5.47 -29.57 -13.40
N THR A 88 -5.33 -28.53 -12.58
CA THR A 88 -4.03 -28.03 -12.12
C THR A 88 -3.53 -28.76 -10.87
N TYR A 89 -4.41 -29.49 -10.18
CA TYR A 89 -4.05 -30.23 -9.00
C TYR A 89 -3.03 -31.34 -9.32
N ARG A 90 -1.97 -31.39 -8.52
CA ARG A 90 -0.94 -32.43 -8.57
C ARG A 90 -0.91 -33.10 -7.20
N PRO A 91 -1.31 -34.39 -7.09
CA PRO A 91 -1.32 -35.08 -5.81
C PRO A 91 0.02 -35.03 -5.10
N GLY A 92 0.01 -34.56 -3.85
CA GLY A 92 1.15 -34.68 -2.95
C GLY A 92 1.28 -36.09 -2.36
N PRO A 93 2.43 -36.46 -1.78
CA PRO A 93 2.68 -37.78 -1.23
C PRO A 93 2.10 -37.92 0.19
N LEU A 94 0.78 -37.78 0.34
CA LEU A 94 0.09 -37.80 1.64
C LEU A 94 0.40 -39.06 2.46
N PHE A 95 0.56 -40.20 1.79
CA PHE A 95 0.84 -41.51 2.41
C PHE A 95 2.31 -41.72 2.82
N SER A 96 3.20 -40.76 2.55
CA SER A 96 4.62 -40.82 2.92
C SER A 96 4.95 -40.05 4.20
N TYR A 97 3.96 -39.43 4.85
CA TYR A 97 4.15 -38.62 6.04
C TYR A 97 3.86 -39.39 7.34
N PHE A 98 4.80 -39.36 8.27
CA PHE A 98 4.68 -39.95 9.59
C PHE A 98 4.89 -38.89 10.68
N LYS A 99 4.18 -39.06 11.78
CA LYS A 99 4.33 -38.32 13.03
C LYS A 99 5.28 -39.10 13.94
N VAL A 100 6.38 -38.48 14.35
CA VAL A 100 7.32 -39.05 15.33
C VAL A 100 7.21 -38.31 16.65
N GLU A 101 6.90 -39.05 17.70
CA GLU A 101 6.63 -38.52 19.04
C GLU A 101 7.66 -39.05 20.04
N TYR A 102 8.00 -38.21 21.02
CA TYR A 102 8.94 -38.53 22.08
C TYR A 102 8.56 -37.81 23.37
N ASP A 103 8.69 -38.48 24.51
CA ASP A 103 8.18 -37.98 25.80
C ASP A 103 8.95 -36.76 26.33
N ASP A 104 10.20 -36.55 25.89
CA ASP A 104 10.96 -35.33 26.15
C ASP A 104 10.98 -34.44 24.89
N PRO A 105 10.12 -33.41 24.80
CA PRO A 105 10.09 -32.48 23.68
C PRO A 105 11.45 -31.83 23.36
N ALA A 106 12.32 -31.64 24.36
CA ALA A 106 13.63 -31.02 24.16
C ALA A 106 14.54 -31.85 23.24
N GLN A 107 14.28 -33.15 23.07
CA GLN A 107 15.01 -34.02 22.15
C GLN A 107 14.46 -33.99 20.71
N LEU A 108 13.26 -33.47 20.47
CA LEU A 108 12.64 -33.47 19.13
C LEU A 108 13.52 -32.79 18.06
N PRO A 109 14.20 -31.65 18.32
CA PRO A 109 15.14 -31.08 17.36
C PRO A 109 16.32 -32.01 17.04
N ALA A 110 16.83 -32.74 18.03
CA ALA A 110 17.92 -33.71 17.83
C ALA A 110 17.45 -34.93 17.03
N ILE A 111 16.23 -35.42 17.29
CA ILE A 111 15.58 -36.49 16.53
C ILE A 111 15.37 -36.06 15.07
N ALA A 112 14.78 -34.88 14.85
CA ALA A 112 14.55 -34.34 13.51
C ALA A 112 15.86 -34.20 12.72
N LYS A 113 16.90 -33.64 13.35
CA LYS A 113 18.24 -33.48 12.74
C LYS A 113 18.90 -34.81 12.40
N GLU A 114 18.67 -35.85 13.21
CA GLU A 114 19.17 -37.19 12.91
C GLU A 114 18.43 -37.83 11.74
N MET A 115 17.09 -37.77 11.73
CA MET A 115 16.26 -38.32 10.66
C MET A 115 16.49 -37.60 9.33
N GLN A 116 16.67 -36.28 9.33
CA GLN A 116 16.96 -35.49 8.13
C GLN A 116 18.27 -35.90 7.42
N ARG A 117 19.17 -36.62 8.10
CA ARG A 117 20.42 -37.14 7.51
C ARG A 117 20.24 -38.48 6.80
N TRP A 118 19.08 -39.12 6.92
CA TRP A 118 18.80 -40.37 6.25
C TRP A 118 18.54 -40.07 4.78
N LYS A 119 19.17 -40.82 3.87
CA LYS A 119 18.93 -40.64 2.43
C LYS A 119 17.47 -40.97 2.06
N GLU A 120 16.81 -41.74 2.92
CA GLU A 120 15.43 -42.19 2.84
C GLU A 120 14.41 -41.17 3.39
N VAL A 121 14.86 -40.07 3.99
CA VAL A 121 13.98 -39.01 4.53
C VAL A 121 14.18 -37.75 3.70
N GLU A 122 13.12 -37.28 3.06
CA GLU A 122 13.15 -36.02 2.31
C GLU A 122 13.07 -34.82 3.25
N HIS A 123 12.17 -34.89 4.25
CA HIS A 123 11.97 -33.82 5.22
C HIS A 123 11.71 -34.39 6.62
N ALA A 124 12.34 -33.81 7.64
CA ALA A 124 12.04 -34.04 9.05
C ALA A 124 11.99 -32.69 9.77
N THR A 125 10.78 -32.26 10.13
CA THR A 125 10.53 -30.94 10.71
C THR A 125 9.79 -31.10 12.04
N VAL A 126 10.27 -30.42 13.08
CA VAL A 126 9.54 -30.31 14.36
C VAL A 126 8.34 -29.40 14.16
N TYR A 127 7.14 -29.95 14.36
CA TYR A 127 5.93 -29.17 14.58
C TYR A 127 5.90 -28.69 16.03
N VAL A 128 5.71 -27.39 16.21
CA VAL A 128 5.47 -26.74 17.49
C VAL A 128 4.13 -26.02 17.36
N PRO A 129 3.14 -26.26 18.25
CA PRO A 129 1.90 -25.50 18.21
C PRO A 129 2.21 -24.01 18.40
N ALA A 130 1.56 -23.16 17.62
CA ALA A 130 1.61 -21.72 17.84
C ALA A 130 0.62 -21.34 18.95
N PRO A 131 0.87 -20.29 19.74
CA PRO A 131 -0.13 -19.79 20.64
C PRO A 131 -1.34 -19.30 19.84
N SER A 132 -2.55 -19.66 20.27
CA SER A 132 -3.76 -19.00 19.79
C SER A 132 -3.65 -17.51 20.17
N PRO A 133 -4.00 -16.56 19.28
CA PRO A 133 -3.93 -15.12 19.55
C PRO A 133 -5.06 -14.70 20.50
N PHE A 134 -5.20 -15.34 21.66
CA PHE A 134 -6.30 -15.07 22.57
C PHE A 134 -5.88 -14.00 23.56
N VAL A 135 -6.41 -12.79 23.37
CA VAL A 135 -6.39 -11.74 24.40
C VAL A 135 -7.41 -12.11 25.48
N ASN A 136 -6.97 -12.31 26.72
CA ASN A 136 -7.84 -12.68 27.84
C ASN A 136 -8.24 -11.48 28.70
N ALA A 137 -8.88 -10.50 28.09
CA ALA A 137 -9.35 -9.29 28.77
C ALA A 137 -10.31 -9.49 29.98
N ALA A 138 -10.64 -10.71 30.38
CA ALA A 138 -11.40 -11.00 31.59
C ALA A 138 -10.52 -11.08 32.84
N ASP A 139 -9.20 -11.27 32.71
CA ASP A 139 -8.27 -11.29 33.85
C ASP A 139 -7.68 -9.90 34.15
N ASP A 140 -7.70 -8.95 33.21
CA ASP A 140 -7.34 -7.55 33.45
C ASP A 140 -8.45 -6.79 34.23
N VAL A 141 -8.11 -6.36 35.44
CA VAL A 141 -9.08 -5.93 36.46
C VAL A 141 -9.97 -4.75 36.04
N ARG A 142 -9.48 -3.86 35.17
CA ARG A 142 -10.20 -2.66 34.72
C ARG A 142 -10.85 -2.84 33.34
N ALA A 143 -10.62 -3.94 32.65
CA ALA A 143 -11.17 -4.19 31.31
C ALA A 143 -12.71 -4.25 31.29
N VAL A 144 -13.35 -4.58 32.42
CA VAL A 144 -14.81 -4.49 32.60
C VAL A 144 -15.36 -3.07 32.41
N ASN A 145 -14.52 -2.04 32.55
CA ASN A 145 -14.89 -0.63 32.35
C ASN A 145 -14.46 -0.09 30.97
N GLN A 146 -13.78 -0.90 30.14
CA GLN A 146 -13.33 -0.54 28.80
C GLN A 146 -14.38 -0.91 27.74
N THR A 147 -15.60 -0.39 27.90
CA THR A 147 -16.73 -0.78 27.04
C THR A 147 -16.65 -0.22 25.62
N TYR A 148 -15.70 0.68 25.34
CA TYR A 148 -15.33 1.05 23.97
C TYR A 148 -14.73 -0.12 23.16
N LEU A 149 -14.21 -1.16 23.83
CA LEU A 149 -13.73 -2.39 23.21
C LEU A 149 -14.87 -3.34 22.82
N ASP A 150 -16.05 -3.15 23.39
CA ASP A 150 -17.20 -4.04 23.22
C ASP A 150 -17.87 -3.85 21.85
N ALA A 151 -18.86 -4.69 21.58
CA ALA A 151 -19.57 -4.68 20.30
C ALA A 151 -20.23 -3.34 19.98
N ALA A 152 -20.25 -3.02 18.69
CA ALA A 152 -21.11 -1.96 18.16
C ALA A 152 -22.60 -2.24 18.47
N PRO A 153 -23.43 -1.20 18.67
CA PRO A 153 -23.10 0.21 18.48
C PRO A 153 -22.37 0.84 19.67
N GLY A 154 -22.18 0.15 20.79
CA GLY A 154 -21.53 0.73 21.98
C GLY A 154 -20.06 1.06 21.76
N GLY A 155 -19.26 0.05 21.39
CA GLY A 155 -17.84 0.18 21.10
C GLY A 155 -17.48 -0.14 19.64
N ILE A 156 -16.18 -0.35 19.39
CA ILE A 156 -15.64 -0.66 18.05
C ILE A 156 -15.55 -2.17 17.75
N ASP A 157 -15.90 -3.03 18.72
CA ASP A 157 -15.81 -4.50 18.66
C ASP A 157 -14.38 -5.05 18.53
N ALA A 158 -13.43 -4.46 19.26
CA ALA A 158 -12.05 -4.93 19.33
C ALA A 158 -11.94 -6.37 19.89
N ARG A 159 -12.81 -6.71 20.86
CA ARG A 159 -12.87 -8.07 21.43
C ARG A 159 -13.20 -9.14 20.40
N TYR A 160 -14.02 -8.81 19.40
CA TYR A 160 -14.28 -9.70 18.28
C TYR A 160 -13.03 -9.86 17.40
N ALA A 161 -12.30 -8.77 17.15
CA ALA A 161 -11.12 -8.78 16.30
C ALA A 161 -9.98 -9.67 16.82
N TRP A 162 -9.81 -9.77 18.14
CA TRP A 162 -8.80 -10.64 18.76
C TRP A 162 -8.99 -12.13 18.45
N ASN A 163 -10.17 -12.55 17.98
CA ASN A 163 -10.38 -13.94 17.56
C ASN A 163 -9.70 -14.28 16.22
N PHE A 164 -9.01 -13.32 15.58
CA PHE A 164 -8.34 -13.50 14.30
C PHE A 164 -6.85 -13.18 14.43
N VAL A 165 -6.01 -13.98 13.77
CA VAL A 165 -4.56 -13.76 13.72
C VAL A 165 -4.27 -12.33 13.21
N GLY A 166 -3.46 -11.59 13.96
CA GLY A 166 -3.12 -10.20 13.68
C GLY A 166 -4.14 -9.17 14.19
N GLY A 167 -5.33 -9.59 14.62
CA GLY A 167 -6.38 -8.69 15.13
C GLY A 167 -6.04 -8.02 16.46
N ASP A 168 -5.09 -8.58 17.20
CA ASP A 168 -4.46 -8.03 18.42
C ASP A 168 -3.25 -7.13 18.11
N GLY A 169 -2.97 -6.85 16.83
CA GLY A 169 -1.89 -5.98 16.37
C GLY A 169 -0.57 -6.69 16.05
N GLN A 170 -0.50 -8.02 16.14
CA GLN A 170 0.71 -8.76 15.78
C GLN A 170 1.23 -8.37 14.38
N GLY A 171 2.56 -8.19 14.30
CA GLY A 171 3.25 -7.76 13.08
C GLY A 171 3.15 -6.25 12.77
N GLN A 172 2.26 -5.51 13.43
CA GLN A 172 2.01 -4.10 13.12
C GLN A 172 2.92 -3.16 13.91
N ARG A 173 3.06 -1.92 13.41
CA ARG A 173 3.93 -0.91 14.01
C ARG A 173 3.23 0.43 14.13
N LEU A 174 3.46 1.09 15.26
CA LEU A 174 2.95 2.41 15.60
C LEU A 174 4.10 3.33 16.04
N ILE A 175 4.07 4.58 15.56
CA ILE A 175 4.76 5.67 16.23
C ILE A 175 3.74 6.73 16.65
N ASP A 176 3.75 7.04 17.94
CA ASP A 176 2.89 8.01 18.58
C ASP A 176 3.59 9.37 18.71
N ILE A 177 2.89 10.47 18.37
CA ILE A 177 3.42 11.83 18.30
C ILE A 177 2.72 12.73 19.32
N GLU A 178 3.40 12.94 20.45
CA GLU A 178 2.95 13.75 21.59
C GLU A 178 4.14 14.47 22.25
N ARG A 179 3.95 15.06 23.43
CA ARG A 179 5.00 15.68 24.22
C ARG A 179 5.53 14.77 25.33
N GLY A 180 4.76 13.82 25.85
CA GLY A 180 5.22 13.02 26.98
C GLY A 180 4.46 11.72 27.24
N TRP A 181 5.19 10.75 27.79
CA TRP A 181 4.70 9.42 28.14
C TRP A 181 5.44 8.89 29.38
N THR A 182 4.85 7.92 30.05
CA THR A 182 5.50 7.08 31.06
C THR A 182 5.65 5.67 30.47
N PHE A 183 6.68 5.46 29.64
CA PHE A 183 6.88 4.18 28.94
C PHE A 183 7.12 2.98 29.86
N ASN A 184 7.57 3.22 31.09
CA ASN A 184 7.74 2.19 32.11
C ASN A 184 6.49 2.01 33.00
N HIS A 185 5.31 2.45 32.54
CA HIS A 185 4.03 2.12 33.17
C HIS A 185 3.88 0.59 33.23
N GLU A 186 3.39 0.06 34.36
CA GLU A 186 3.29 -1.39 34.63
C GLU A 186 2.56 -2.15 33.53
N ASP A 187 1.60 -1.48 32.89
CA ASP A 187 0.76 -2.01 31.84
C ASP A 187 1.30 -1.77 30.39
N LEU A 188 2.52 -1.23 30.28
CA LEU A 188 3.23 -0.98 29.02
C LEU A 188 4.62 -1.64 28.98
N VAL A 189 5.20 -1.99 30.14
CA VAL A 189 6.62 -2.41 30.26
C VAL A 189 7.01 -3.63 29.42
N ALA A 190 6.05 -4.47 29.01
CA ALA A 190 6.32 -5.63 28.16
C ALA A 190 6.68 -5.22 26.71
N HIS A 191 6.31 -4.01 26.29
CA HIS A 191 6.66 -3.47 24.97
C HIS A 191 8.11 -2.99 24.94
N ALA A 192 9.05 -3.91 24.69
CA ALA A 192 10.48 -3.62 24.66
C ALA A 192 10.91 -2.55 23.64
N SER A 193 10.06 -2.23 22.65
CA SER A 193 10.33 -1.20 21.67
C SER A 193 10.08 0.22 22.19
N LEU A 194 9.32 0.40 23.28
CA LEU A 194 8.93 1.72 23.78
C LEU A 194 10.16 2.55 24.12
N THR A 195 10.40 3.55 23.29
CA THR A 195 11.44 4.54 23.44
C THR A 195 10.97 5.83 22.83
N ASN A 196 11.55 6.94 23.29
CA ASN A 196 11.42 8.20 22.60
C ASN A 196 12.44 8.27 21.45
N LEU A 197 11.99 8.58 20.24
CA LEU A 197 12.84 8.71 19.05
C LEU A 197 13.29 10.15 18.77
N ASN A 198 12.56 11.14 19.26
CA ASN A 198 12.79 12.55 18.96
C ASN A 198 12.46 13.44 20.16
N GLY A 199 13.10 14.60 20.27
CA GLY A 199 12.79 15.57 21.32
C GLY A 199 13.00 15.04 22.75
N SER A 200 12.35 15.68 23.71
CA SER A 200 12.39 15.34 25.14
C SER A 200 10.99 14.99 25.65
N ILE A 201 10.89 14.12 26.64
CA ILE A 201 9.63 13.88 27.35
C ILE A 201 9.31 15.10 28.21
N LEU A 202 8.12 15.68 28.01
CA LEU A 202 7.58 16.76 28.84
C LEU A 202 6.79 16.15 30.00
N ASP A 203 7.29 16.33 31.22
CA ASP A 203 6.70 15.75 32.42
C ASP A 203 5.22 16.12 32.60
N ALA A 204 4.84 17.37 32.28
CA ALA A 204 3.46 17.84 32.40
C ALA A 204 2.45 17.09 31.50
N ASP A 205 2.92 16.45 30.42
CA ASP A 205 2.05 15.74 29.46
C ASP A 205 2.15 14.21 29.58
N ARG A 206 2.93 13.68 30.53
CA ARG A 206 3.07 12.22 30.72
C ARG A 206 1.73 11.50 30.85
N GLY A 207 0.82 12.07 31.63
CA GLY A 207 -0.50 11.46 31.84
C GLY A 207 -1.31 11.35 30.56
N HIS A 208 -1.18 12.33 29.66
CA HIS A 208 -1.93 12.39 28.40
C HIS A 208 -1.47 11.29 27.43
N GLY A 209 -0.19 11.26 27.03
CA GLY A 209 0.29 10.23 26.09
C GLY A 209 0.26 8.82 26.69
N THR A 210 0.41 8.67 28.01
CA THR A 210 0.25 7.34 28.66
C THR A 210 -1.20 6.85 28.58
N SER A 211 -2.19 7.75 28.69
CA SER A 211 -3.60 7.41 28.54
C SER A 211 -3.90 6.91 27.12
N VAL A 212 -3.33 7.56 26.11
CA VAL A 212 -3.52 7.19 24.70
C VAL A 212 -2.86 5.87 24.34
N LEU A 213 -1.61 5.65 24.77
CA LEU A 213 -0.96 4.34 24.61
C LEU A 213 -1.74 3.23 25.31
N GLY A 214 -2.36 3.53 26.45
CA GLY A 214 -3.21 2.59 27.17
C GLY A 214 -4.42 2.09 26.38
N GLU A 215 -5.07 2.97 25.60
CA GLU A 215 -6.19 2.57 24.75
C GLU A 215 -5.74 1.65 23.61
N ILE A 216 -4.53 1.86 23.10
CA ILE A 216 -4.03 1.14 21.92
C ILE A 216 -3.35 -0.17 22.32
N CYS A 217 -2.50 -0.16 23.34
CA CYS A 217 -1.53 -1.23 23.58
C CYS A 217 -1.24 -1.51 25.05
N ALA A 218 -2.13 -1.19 25.99
CA ALA A 218 -2.09 -1.81 27.31
C ALA A 218 -2.00 -3.34 27.17
N VAL A 219 -1.10 -3.96 27.92
CA VAL A 219 -0.72 -5.36 27.70
C VAL A 219 -1.74 -6.26 28.39
N ASP A 220 -2.12 -7.36 27.74
CA ASP A 220 -2.87 -8.44 28.38
C ASP A 220 -1.98 -9.16 29.41
N ASN A 221 -2.17 -8.86 30.70
CA ASN A 221 -1.24 -9.26 31.77
C ASN A 221 -1.90 -9.47 33.14
N ALA A 222 -3.23 -9.55 33.20
CA ALA A 222 -4.05 -9.72 34.39
C ALA A 222 -3.97 -8.57 35.43
N ILE A 223 -3.47 -7.40 35.03
CA ILE A 223 -3.53 -6.16 35.83
C ILE A 223 -4.15 -5.05 34.98
N GLY A 224 -4.45 -3.89 35.59
CA GLY A 224 -4.75 -2.69 34.81
C GLY A 224 -5.84 -2.84 33.74
N CYS A 225 -5.51 -2.38 32.54
CA CYS A 225 -6.36 -2.32 31.35
C CYS A 225 -5.81 -3.27 30.27
N VAL A 226 -6.54 -3.38 29.16
CA VAL A 226 -6.06 -4.04 27.94
C VAL A 226 -6.29 -3.16 26.72
N GLY A 227 -5.32 -3.08 25.82
CA GLY A 227 -5.39 -2.23 24.63
C GLY A 227 -6.24 -2.85 23.52
N ILE A 228 -6.60 -2.05 22.52
CA ILE A 228 -7.25 -2.54 21.28
C ILE A 228 -6.34 -3.52 20.53
N THR A 229 -5.03 -3.28 20.56
CA THR A 229 -3.98 -4.09 19.94
C THR A 229 -2.85 -4.35 20.95
N PRO A 230 -3.08 -5.22 21.96
CA PRO A 230 -2.16 -5.43 23.08
C PRO A 230 -0.86 -6.13 22.67
N HIS A 231 -0.82 -6.79 21.51
CA HIS A 231 0.35 -7.51 20.99
C HIS A 231 0.99 -6.84 19.77
N ILE A 232 0.88 -5.51 19.68
CA ILE A 232 1.56 -4.73 18.64
C ILE A 232 3.07 -5.03 18.63
N ALA A 233 3.63 -5.31 17.45
CA ALA A 233 5.02 -5.77 17.35
C ALA A 233 6.05 -4.67 17.65
N SER A 234 5.71 -3.41 17.40
CA SER A 234 6.52 -2.27 17.76
C SER A 234 5.67 -1.04 18.00
N VAL A 235 5.76 -0.47 19.19
CA VAL A 235 5.24 0.85 19.54
C VAL A 235 6.38 1.73 20.06
N ARG A 236 6.42 2.99 19.61
CA ARG A 236 7.43 3.99 20.01
C ARG A 236 6.79 5.37 20.10
N GLY A 237 7.38 6.27 20.87
CA GLY A 237 7.00 7.69 20.86
C GLY A 237 8.01 8.53 20.08
N SER A 238 7.57 9.65 19.54
CA SER A 238 8.43 10.67 18.95
C SER A 238 7.96 12.05 19.42
N SER A 239 8.68 12.60 20.39
CA SER A 239 8.28 13.85 21.04
C SER A 239 8.48 15.07 20.16
N PHE A 240 7.54 16.01 20.19
CA PHE A 240 7.78 17.37 19.67
C PHE A 240 8.14 18.40 20.76
N SER A 241 8.20 18.00 22.03
CA SER A 241 8.78 18.85 23.08
C SER A 241 10.31 18.87 22.93
N GLY A 242 10.91 20.06 23.05
CA GLY A 242 12.34 20.25 22.74
C GLY A 242 12.69 20.02 21.27
N SER A 243 11.69 19.93 20.39
CA SER A 243 11.79 19.72 18.94
C SER A 243 10.64 20.44 18.23
N THR A 244 10.31 20.04 16.99
CA THR A 244 9.15 20.53 16.24
C THR A 244 8.19 19.39 15.91
N GLN A 245 6.90 19.71 15.71
CA GLN A 245 5.92 18.72 15.24
C GLN A 245 6.35 18.10 13.91
N GLN A 246 6.91 18.92 13.01
CA GLN A 246 7.38 18.48 11.70
C GLN A 246 8.51 17.47 11.83
N ASP A 247 9.53 17.76 12.65
CA ASP A 247 10.64 16.83 12.86
C ASP A 247 10.19 15.54 13.54
N ALA A 248 9.27 15.62 14.50
CA ALA A 248 8.70 14.44 15.15
C ALA A 248 8.01 13.52 14.13
N ILE A 249 7.21 14.09 13.21
CA ILE A 249 6.58 13.35 12.11
C ILE A 249 7.65 12.78 11.16
N LEU A 250 8.68 13.55 10.79
CA LEU A 250 9.72 13.08 9.87
C LEU A 250 10.57 11.96 10.46
N VAL A 251 10.84 11.98 11.77
CA VAL A 251 11.49 10.88 12.47
C VAL A 251 10.61 9.63 12.44
N ALA A 252 9.30 9.78 12.61
CA ALA A 252 8.38 8.66 12.48
C ALA A 252 8.40 8.08 11.05
N VAL A 253 8.32 8.95 10.03
CA VAL A 253 8.41 8.58 8.61
C VAL A 253 9.69 7.82 8.29
N ALA A 254 10.82 8.18 8.89
CA ALA A 254 12.09 7.50 8.67
C ALA A 254 12.17 6.10 9.30
N ASN A 255 11.27 5.76 10.23
CA ASN A 255 11.27 4.50 10.98
C ASN A 255 10.09 3.58 10.63
N LEU A 256 9.17 4.03 9.79
CA LEU A 256 7.97 3.31 9.38
C LEU A 256 7.98 3.00 7.89
N SER A 257 7.23 1.98 7.51
CA SER A 257 7.06 1.50 6.14
C SER A 257 5.58 1.53 5.73
N PHE A 258 5.32 1.15 4.48
CA PHE A 258 3.97 1.05 3.95
C PHE A 258 3.05 0.21 4.87
N GLY A 259 1.87 0.75 5.21
CA GLY A 259 0.87 0.11 6.06
C GLY A 259 1.12 0.23 7.57
N ASP A 260 2.27 0.75 8.00
CA ASP A 260 2.47 1.13 9.41
C ASP A 260 1.70 2.42 9.74
N VAL A 261 1.56 2.72 11.04
CA VAL A 261 0.66 3.78 11.52
C VAL A 261 1.42 4.86 12.30
N ILE A 262 1.07 6.12 12.05
CA ILE A 262 1.39 7.28 12.90
C ILE A 262 0.10 7.76 13.56
N LEU A 263 0.15 7.99 14.87
CA LEU A 263 -0.88 8.73 15.60
C LEU A 263 -0.38 10.14 15.90
N LEU A 264 -1.19 11.13 15.54
CA LEU A 264 -0.99 12.54 15.90
C LEU A 264 -2.04 12.93 16.93
N GLU A 265 -1.68 12.82 18.20
CA GLU A 265 -2.57 13.10 19.33
C GLU A 265 -2.53 14.56 19.83
N ALA A 266 -1.98 15.45 19.01
CA ALA A 266 -1.86 16.87 19.28
C ALA A 266 -2.80 17.74 18.43
N GLN A 267 -2.91 19.00 18.82
CA GLN A 267 -3.78 20.00 18.21
C GLN A 267 -3.04 21.34 18.08
N ASN A 268 -3.46 22.16 17.13
CA ASN A 268 -2.88 23.48 16.88
C ASN A 268 -3.93 24.58 16.97
N TRP A 269 -3.49 25.78 17.34
CA TRP A 269 -4.33 26.98 17.18
C TRP A 269 -4.60 27.22 15.70
N VAL A 270 -5.88 27.37 15.35
CA VAL A 270 -6.34 27.61 13.98
C VAL A 270 -5.97 29.04 13.56
N PRO A 271 -5.14 29.22 12.52
CA PRO A 271 -4.77 30.55 12.04
C PRO A 271 -6.00 31.35 11.61
N GLY A 272 -6.13 32.57 12.12
CA GLY A 272 -7.24 33.48 11.81
C GLY A 272 -8.50 33.30 12.67
N ILE A 273 -8.56 32.28 13.54
CA ILE A 273 -9.65 32.10 14.51
C ILE A 273 -9.09 32.12 15.93
N PRO A 274 -9.31 33.20 16.71
CA PRO A 274 -8.78 33.32 18.06
C PRO A 274 -9.21 32.14 18.95
N MET A 275 -8.23 31.55 19.65
CA MET A 275 -8.44 30.52 20.66
C MET A 275 -9.17 29.26 20.16
N MET A 276 -9.20 29.01 18.85
CA MET A 276 -9.79 27.80 18.27
C MET A 276 -8.70 26.75 18.08
N LEU A 277 -8.94 25.53 18.55
CA LEU A 277 -8.06 24.39 18.36
C LEU A 277 -8.60 23.51 17.22
N GLY A 278 -7.70 23.09 16.35
CA GLY A 278 -8.01 22.26 15.20
C GLY A 278 -6.93 21.21 14.97
N PRO A 279 -7.06 20.42 13.88
CA PRO A 279 -6.08 19.41 13.51
C PRO A 279 -4.73 20.07 13.24
N ILE A 280 -3.64 19.34 13.50
CA ILE A 280 -2.28 19.78 13.19
C ILE A 280 -2.14 20.21 11.72
N GLU A 281 -2.80 19.54 10.78
CA GLU A 281 -2.76 19.83 9.33
C GLU A 281 -3.29 21.21 8.94
N VAL A 282 -3.92 21.93 9.88
CA VAL A 282 -4.30 23.34 9.67
C VAL A 282 -3.08 24.23 9.41
N LEU A 283 -1.89 23.83 9.89
CA LEU A 283 -0.62 24.50 9.62
C LEU A 283 0.08 23.89 8.40
N ASP A 284 0.44 24.74 7.44
CA ASP A 284 1.08 24.33 6.16
C ASP A 284 2.30 23.42 6.35
N ALA A 285 3.17 23.75 7.31
CA ALA A 285 4.39 22.98 7.55
C ALA A 285 4.10 21.56 8.06
N ALA A 286 3.07 21.41 8.90
CA ALA A 286 2.67 20.10 9.40
C ALA A 286 1.88 19.31 8.35
N TYR A 287 1.01 19.98 7.59
CA TYR A 287 0.34 19.41 6.42
C TYR A 287 1.36 18.74 5.47
N GLU A 288 2.45 19.42 5.10
CA GLU A 288 3.46 18.85 4.20
C GLU A 288 4.17 17.62 4.80
N ALA A 289 4.39 17.58 6.12
CA ALA A 289 5.00 16.44 6.80
C ALA A 289 4.06 15.22 6.85
N ILE A 290 2.79 15.44 7.23
CA ILE A 290 1.73 14.42 7.20
C ILE A 290 1.59 13.85 5.80
N ARG A 291 1.53 14.75 4.82
CA ARG A 291 1.37 14.42 3.42
C ARG A 291 2.54 13.62 2.87
N LEU A 292 3.76 13.84 3.37
CA LEU A 292 4.90 13.01 3.04
C LEU A 292 4.74 11.59 3.62
N ALA A 293 4.27 11.47 4.86
CA ALA A 293 4.04 10.18 5.50
C ALA A 293 3.02 9.33 4.72
N THR A 294 1.86 9.92 4.42
CA THR A 294 0.82 9.24 3.64
C THR A 294 1.27 8.94 2.22
N ALA A 295 2.18 9.75 1.66
CA ALA A 295 2.82 9.48 0.38
C ALA A 295 3.87 8.38 0.37
N LEU A 296 4.33 7.95 1.53
CA LEU A 296 5.15 6.75 1.67
C LEU A 296 4.30 5.53 2.04
N GLY A 297 2.97 5.69 2.06
CA GLY A 297 2.04 4.62 2.39
C GLY A 297 1.86 4.40 3.90
N ILE A 298 2.34 5.32 4.74
CA ILE A 298 2.16 5.28 6.19
C ILE A 298 0.78 5.86 6.52
N ILE A 299 -0.02 5.11 7.25
CA ILE A 299 -1.35 5.54 7.68
C ILE A 299 -1.16 6.60 8.77
N VAL A 300 -1.83 7.75 8.65
CA VAL A 300 -1.79 8.81 9.66
C VAL A 300 -3.18 9.00 10.21
N VAL A 301 -3.33 8.87 11.54
CA VAL A 301 -4.57 9.17 12.27
C VAL A 301 -4.33 10.44 13.09
N GLU A 302 -5.24 11.39 12.98
CA GLU A 302 -5.08 12.74 13.53
C GLU A 302 -6.29 13.15 14.37
N ALA A 303 -6.03 13.65 15.57
CA ALA A 303 -7.04 14.27 16.41
C ALA A 303 -7.56 15.57 15.77
N GLY A 304 -8.88 15.73 15.67
CA GLY A 304 -9.48 16.90 15.02
C GLY A 304 -9.38 18.22 15.80
N GLY A 305 -8.96 18.19 17.08
CA GLY A 305 -8.89 19.36 17.97
C GLY A 305 -10.11 19.50 18.88
N ASN A 306 -9.98 20.26 19.98
CA ASN A 306 -10.99 20.33 21.05
C ASN A 306 -11.74 21.67 21.14
N GLY A 307 -12.08 22.30 20.00
CA GLY A 307 -12.88 23.53 19.99
C GLY A 307 -12.15 24.73 20.62
N THR A 308 -12.86 25.62 21.31
CA THR A 308 -12.23 26.77 21.98
C THR A 308 -11.74 26.44 23.38
N ASN A 309 -10.65 27.08 23.83
CA ASN A 309 -10.15 26.96 25.21
C ASN A 309 -9.99 25.51 25.71
N ASN A 310 -9.61 24.59 24.83
CA ASN A 310 -9.41 23.16 25.13
C ASN A 310 -10.66 22.47 25.72
N GLY A 311 -11.77 22.49 24.99
CA GLY A 311 -13.00 21.75 25.32
C GLY A 311 -14.26 22.62 25.49
N SER A 312 -14.21 23.91 25.15
CA SER A 312 -15.35 24.83 25.20
C SER A 312 -15.98 25.05 23.82
N THR A 313 -17.22 25.53 23.81
CA THR A 313 -17.93 25.97 22.59
C THR A 313 -17.50 27.39 22.19
N PRO A 314 -17.53 27.75 20.90
CA PRO A 314 -18.05 26.98 19.76
C PRO A 314 -17.09 25.88 19.25
N PRO A 315 -17.61 24.86 18.53
CA PRO A 315 -16.78 23.88 17.84
C PRO A 315 -16.07 24.47 16.61
N PHE A 316 -15.03 23.79 16.13
CA PHE A 316 -14.42 24.12 14.84
C PHE A 316 -15.24 23.53 13.68
N ALA A 317 -15.79 24.38 12.82
CA ALA A 317 -16.47 23.99 11.59
C ALA A 317 -15.46 23.99 10.41
N LEU A 318 -15.04 22.81 9.95
CA LEU A 318 -13.99 22.68 8.95
C LEU A 318 -14.43 23.20 7.57
N ASP A 319 -15.70 23.01 7.22
CA ASP A 319 -16.24 23.36 5.90
C ASP A 319 -16.36 24.87 5.66
N THR A 320 -16.45 25.67 6.73
CA THR A 320 -16.55 27.13 6.66
C THR A 320 -15.23 27.84 6.96
N TYR A 321 -14.18 27.09 7.30
CA TYR A 321 -12.88 27.66 7.57
C TYR A 321 -12.23 28.20 6.29
N VAL A 322 -11.76 29.43 6.37
CA VAL A 322 -10.94 30.07 5.34
C VAL A 322 -9.63 30.48 5.99
N SER A 323 -8.52 30.01 5.43
CA SER A 323 -7.18 30.38 5.90
C SER A 323 -6.94 31.88 5.76
N PRO A 324 -5.96 32.47 6.48
CA PRO A 324 -5.57 33.86 6.29
C PRO A 324 -5.17 34.22 4.84
N GLY A 325 -4.81 33.21 4.03
CA GLY A 325 -4.53 33.36 2.60
C GLY A 325 -5.76 33.39 1.69
N GLY A 326 -6.97 33.17 2.22
CA GLY A 326 -8.23 33.16 1.47
C GLY A 326 -8.66 31.79 0.94
N ASP A 327 -7.90 30.73 1.21
CA ASP A 327 -8.18 29.37 0.74
C ASP A 327 -8.99 28.56 1.76
N ALA A 328 -9.98 27.80 1.28
CA ALA A 328 -10.80 26.88 2.06
C ALA A 328 -10.10 25.51 2.21
N ILE A 329 -8.93 25.52 2.85
CA ILE A 329 -7.97 24.41 2.85
C ILE A 329 -8.50 23.10 3.47
N LEU A 330 -9.53 23.16 4.32
CA LEU A 330 -10.13 22.00 5.00
C LEU A 330 -11.52 21.62 4.47
N ASN A 331 -12.06 22.32 3.47
CA ASN A 331 -13.36 22.01 2.89
C ASN A 331 -13.16 21.19 1.60
N PRO A 332 -13.53 19.89 1.53
CA PRO A 332 -13.36 19.07 0.34
C PRO A 332 -14.00 19.63 -0.95
N GLY A 333 -15.05 20.46 -0.83
CA GLY A 333 -15.71 21.15 -1.94
C GLY A 333 -15.22 22.58 -2.18
N GLY A 334 -14.27 23.07 -1.38
CA GLY A 334 -13.80 24.45 -1.38
C GLY A 334 -12.62 24.73 -2.31
N ALA A 335 -12.50 25.97 -2.77
CA ALA A 335 -11.33 26.43 -3.51
C ALA A 335 -10.08 26.40 -2.61
N GLY A 336 -8.99 25.81 -3.10
CA GLY A 336 -7.74 25.68 -2.33
C GLY A 336 -7.71 24.50 -1.36
N PHE A 337 -8.72 23.61 -1.38
CA PHE A 337 -8.71 22.36 -0.63
C PHE A 337 -7.43 21.56 -0.88
N ARG A 338 -6.91 20.95 0.19
CA ARG A 338 -5.70 20.15 0.14
C ARG A 338 -5.87 18.91 1.03
N ASP A 339 -5.79 17.73 0.42
CA ASP A 339 -5.89 16.46 1.15
C ASP A 339 -4.50 15.96 1.55
N SER A 340 -4.24 15.89 2.86
CA SER A 340 -2.99 15.35 3.39
C SER A 340 -2.95 13.82 3.31
N GLY A 341 -4.10 13.17 3.13
CA GLY A 341 -4.28 11.72 3.22
C GLY A 341 -4.48 11.19 4.65
N ALA A 342 -4.41 12.04 5.68
CA ALA A 342 -4.66 11.63 7.06
C ALA A 342 -6.15 11.33 7.31
N ILE A 343 -6.41 10.49 8.31
CA ILE A 343 -7.72 10.18 8.86
C ILE A 343 -7.98 11.15 10.02
N ILE A 344 -8.91 12.09 9.86
CA ILE A 344 -9.24 13.05 10.92
C ILE A 344 -10.42 12.57 11.75
N VAL A 345 -10.22 12.58 13.07
CA VAL A 345 -11.15 11.99 14.03
C VAL A 345 -11.81 13.07 14.88
N SER A 346 -13.15 13.06 14.88
CA SER A 346 -13.98 13.85 15.80
C SER A 346 -14.36 13.04 17.05
N ALA A 347 -14.91 13.73 18.05
CA ALA A 347 -15.25 13.18 19.35
C ALA A 347 -16.77 13.19 19.58
N ALA A 348 -17.30 12.09 20.11
CA ALA A 348 -18.72 11.89 20.42
C ALA A 348 -18.95 11.38 21.85
N THR A 349 -20.20 11.39 22.30
CA THR A 349 -20.61 10.80 23.59
C THR A 349 -20.27 9.31 23.63
N SER A 350 -19.85 8.81 24.79
CA SER A 350 -19.60 7.37 24.99
C SER A 350 -20.87 6.51 24.94
N ALA A 351 -22.02 7.06 25.33
CA ALA A 351 -23.28 6.34 25.25
C ALA A 351 -23.85 6.37 23.83
N ALA A 352 -24.26 5.21 23.33
CA ALA A 352 -25.03 5.09 22.11
C ALA A 352 -26.52 5.44 22.36
N PRO A 353 -27.24 6.07 21.42
CA PRO A 353 -26.74 6.56 20.13
C PRO A 353 -25.78 7.75 20.31
N HIS A 354 -24.63 7.70 19.62
CA HIS A 354 -23.55 8.67 19.83
C HIS A 354 -23.88 10.02 19.20
N THR A 355 -23.71 11.10 19.95
CA THR A 355 -23.85 12.48 19.45
C THR A 355 -22.50 13.18 19.54
N ARG A 356 -22.20 14.09 18.61
CA ARG A 356 -20.94 14.84 18.65
C ARG A 356 -20.82 15.57 19.99
N MET A 357 -19.62 15.58 20.57
CA MET A 357 -19.36 16.44 21.72
C MET A 357 -19.55 17.91 21.29
N PRO A 358 -20.22 18.78 22.08
CA PRO A 358 -20.57 20.13 21.61
C PRO A 358 -19.40 20.97 21.08
N TRP A 359 -18.20 20.76 21.65
CA TRP A 359 -16.94 21.42 21.29
C TRP A 359 -16.16 20.71 20.16
N ALA A 360 -16.50 19.47 19.81
CA ALA A 360 -15.72 18.69 18.85
C ALA A 360 -15.91 19.20 17.41
N PRO A 361 -14.88 19.08 16.57
CA PRO A 361 -14.87 19.57 15.19
C PRO A 361 -15.82 18.78 14.31
N HIS A 362 -16.25 19.39 13.21
CA HIS A 362 -17.22 18.78 12.29
C HIS A 362 -17.07 19.32 10.86
N GLY A 363 -17.66 18.60 9.90
CA GLY A 363 -17.60 18.93 8.48
C GLY A 363 -17.14 17.73 7.64
N GLN A 364 -17.20 17.88 6.32
CA GLN A 364 -16.94 16.81 5.34
C GLN A 364 -15.51 16.23 5.40
N ARG A 365 -14.56 16.97 5.96
CA ARG A 365 -13.17 16.53 6.17
C ARG A 365 -13.00 15.56 7.33
N ILE A 366 -13.98 15.47 8.26
CA ILE A 366 -13.98 14.45 9.31
C ILE A 366 -14.21 13.08 8.66
N ASP A 367 -13.27 12.16 8.87
CA ASP A 367 -13.34 10.81 8.31
C ASP A 367 -14.04 9.83 9.25
N ASN A 368 -13.90 10.03 10.56
CA ASN A 368 -14.47 9.17 11.59
C ASN A 368 -14.81 9.95 12.86
N TYR A 369 -15.66 9.35 13.70
CA TYR A 369 -15.78 9.73 15.10
C TYR A 369 -15.51 8.52 16.01
N ALA A 370 -15.15 8.79 17.26
CA ALA A 370 -15.16 7.80 18.33
C ALA A 370 -15.48 8.47 19.67
N TRP A 371 -15.35 7.74 20.77
CA TRP A 371 -15.66 8.26 22.10
C TRP A 371 -14.73 9.41 22.47
N GLY A 372 -15.30 10.50 22.96
CA GLY A 372 -14.58 11.70 23.42
C GLY A 372 -14.63 11.91 24.93
N GLN A 373 -15.17 10.96 25.68
CA GLN A 373 -15.35 11.05 27.14
C GLN A 373 -15.49 9.67 27.77
N ASN A 374 -15.33 9.59 29.10
CA ASN A 374 -15.54 8.37 29.91
C ASN A 374 -14.66 7.19 29.46
N ILE A 375 -13.45 7.48 29.01
CA ILE A 375 -12.52 6.46 28.54
C ILE A 375 -11.73 5.93 29.74
N ASN A 376 -11.87 4.63 29.97
CA ASN A 376 -11.09 3.91 30.96
C ASN A 376 -9.77 3.45 30.34
N THR A 377 -8.66 3.97 30.84
CA THR A 377 -7.31 3.70 30.29
C THR A 377 -6.25 3.93 31.37
N LEU A 378 -4.97 3.82 31.00
CA LEU A 378 -3.79 4.12 31.82
C LEU A 378 -3.74 5.63 32.13
N ASN A 379 -2.85 6.03 33.02
CA ASN A 379 -2.56 7.42 33.31
C ASN A 379 -1.16 7.57 33.93
N SER A 380 -0.73 8.80 34.15
CA SER A 380 0.48 9.14 34.89
C SER A 380 0.33 10.54 35.47
N ASP A 381 1.27 10.95 36.31
CA ASP A 381 1.44 12.33 36.73
C ASP A 381 2.77 12.90 36.21
N SER A 382 3.08 14.14 36.59
CA SER A 382 4.32 14.82 36.23
C SER A 382 5.57 14.21 36.88
N SER A 383 5.42 13.37 37.90
CA SER A 383 6.53 12.62 38.48
C SER A 383 6.82 11.31 37.74
N GLY A 384 5.97 10.94 36.76
CA GLY A 384 6.09 9.71 36.00
C GLY A 384 5.58 8.49 36.76
N ALA A 385 4.51 8.64 37.55
CA ALA A 385 3.88 7.50 38.22
C ALA A 385 3.53 6.38 37.24
N THR A 386 3.92 5.14 37.58
CA THR A 386 3.91 3.99 36.68
C THR A 386 2.72 3.05 36.88
N ASN A 387 1.75 3.43 37.70
CA ASN A 387 0.63 2.59 38.13
C ASN A 387 -0.66 3.39 38.32
N LEU A 388 -0.79 4.53 37.64
CA LEU A 388 -1.99 5.34 37.68
C LEU A 388 -2.89 4.99 36.51
N TYR A 389 -4.18 5.17 36.73
CA TYR A 389 -5.18 4.91 35.72
C TYR A 389 -6.27 5.97 35.74
N SER A 390 -7.02 6.07 34.64
CA SER A 390 -8.13 7.01 34.50
C SER A 390 -9.42 6.27 34.13
N THR A 391 -10.56 6.85 34.51
CA THR A 391 -11.91 6.47 34.05
C THR A 391 -12.58 7.59 33.25
N SER A 392 -11.92 8.74 33.13
CA SER A 392 -12.51 9.98 32.63
C SER A 392 -11.67 10.63 31.53
N PHE A 393 -10.75 9.89 30.92
CA PHE A 393 -9.99 10.40 29.78
C PHE A 393 -10.95 10.66 28.60
N GLY A 394 -10.57 11.57 27.70
CA GLY A 394 -11.44 12.09 26.66
C GLY A 394 -10.79 13.18 25.82
N GLY A 395 -11.58 13.83 24.97
CA GLY A 395 -11.08 14.69 23.90
C GLY A 395 -11.02 13.96 22.56
N THR A 396 -10.67 14.68 21.50
CA THR A 396 -10.29 14.05 20.23
C THR A 396 -9.01 13.21 20.35
N SER A 397 -8.15 13.50 21.34
CA SER A 397 -7.02 12.63 21.73
C SER A 397 -7.45 11.30 22.37
N GLY A 398 -8.69 11.17 22.87
CA GLY A 398 -9.26 9.88 23.26
C GLY A 398 -10.02 9.19 22.12
N ALA A 399 -10.57 9.95 21.17
CA ALA A 399 -11.25 9.36 20.02
C ALA A 399 -10.26 8.77 18.99
N SER A 400 -9.18 9.49 18.70
CA SER A 400 -8.16 9.08 17.71
C SER A 400 -7.44 7.75 18.01
N PRO A 401 -7.04 7.40 19.24
CA PRO A 401 -6.45 6.08 19.52
C PRO A 401 -7.39 4.92 19.23
N MET A 402 -8.71 5.09 19.38
CA MET A 402 -9.67 4.04 19.00
C MET A 402 -9.62 3.73 17.50
N ILE A 403 -9.50 4.78 16.67
CA ILE A 403 -9.36 4.64 15.22
C ILE A 403 -7.99 4.08 14.84
N THR A 404 -6.93 4.48 15.56
CA THR A 404 -5.58 3.93 15.40
C THR A 404 -5.53 2.44 15.70
N GLY A 405 -6.10 2.00 16.82
CA GLY A 405 -6.20 0.59 17.19
C GLY A 405 -7.00 -0.22 16.16
N ALA A 406 -8.11 0.34 15.65
CA ALA A 406 -8.87 -0.29 14.58
C ALA A 406 -8.05 -0.47 13.29
N ALA A 407 -7.27 0.55 12.88
CA ALA A 407 -6.42 0.49 11.70
C ALA A 407 -5.32 -0.58 11.84
N LEU A 408 -4.67 -0.66 13.01
CA LEU A 408 -3.68 -1.68 13.32
C LEU A 408 -4.30 -3.09 13.26
N SER A 409 -5.45 -3.29 13.91
CA SER A 409 -6.16 -4.56 13.91
C SER A 409 -6.55 -5.02 12.49
N ILE A 410 -7.10 -4.11 11.68
CA ILE A 410 -7.46 -4.39 10.29
C ILE A 410 -6.24 -4.79 9.45
N ASN A 411 -5.13 -4.04 9.54
CA ASN A 411 -3.93 -4.37 8.78
C ASN A 411 -3.26 -5.66 9.25
N GLY A 412 -3.29 -5.97 10.55
CA GLY A 412 -2.79 -7.24 11.07
C GLY A 412 -3.59 -8.42 10.54
N ILE A 413 -4.92 -8.33 10.53
CA ILE A 413 -5.79 -9.36 9.95
C ILE A 413 -5.57 -9.49 8.44
N ALA A 414 -5.49 -8.36 7.72
CA ALA A 414 -5.25 -8.35 6.28
C ALA A 414 -3.90 -8.98 5.92
N GLU A 415 -2.84 -8.66 6.66
CA GLU A 415 -1.52 -9.24 6.42
C GLU A 415 -1.53 -10.76 6.65
N ALA A 416 -2.15 -11.21 7.76
CA ALA A 416 -2.20 -12.61 8.12
C ALA A 416 -3.07 -13.46 7.17
N ASN A 417 -4.17 -12.90 6.65
CA ASN A 417 -5.18 -13.67 5.91
C ASN A 417 -5.17 -13.41 4.40
N LEU A 418 -4.72 -12.23 3.97
CA LEU A 418 -4.72 -11.79 2.56
C LEU A 418 -3.30 -11.63 2.00
N GLY A 419 -2.27 -11.63 2.85
CA GLY A 419 -0.86 -11.52 2.44
C GLY A 419 -0.43 -10.10 2.03
N PHE A 420 -1.23 -9.08 2.34
CA PHE A 420 -0.91 -7.68 2.09
C PHE A 420 -1.48 -6.75 3.17
N ARG A 421 -0.95 -5.53 3.26
CA ARG A 421 -1.46 -4.45 4.12
C ARG A 421 -2.18 -3.39 3.28
N PHE A 422 -3.11 -2.67 3.88
CA PHE A 422 -3.74 -1.51 3.24
C PHE A 422 -2.89 -0.25 3.39
N GLY A 423 -2.88 0.57 2.33
CA GLY A 423 -2.31 1.92 2.37
C GLY A 423 -3.28 2.95 2.97
N PRO A 424 -2.85 4.22 3.10
CA PRO A 424 -3.61 5.26 3.80
C PRO A 424 -4.99 5.53 3.20
N ARG A 425 -5.09 5.60 1.86
CA ARG A 425 -6.37 5.78 1.18
C ARG A 425 -7.32 4.61 1.39
N GLN A 426 -6.83 3.38 1.24
CA GLN A 426 -7.62 2.18 1.42
C GLN A 426 -8.12 2.07 2.86
N MET A 427 -7.23 2.27 3.84
CA MET A 427 -7.59 2.24 5.26
C MET A 427 -8.63 3.32 5.59
N ARG A 428 -8.43 4.56 5.11
CA ARG A 428 -9.40 5.65 5.29
C ARG A 428 -10.77 5.30 4.69
N THR A 429 -10.81 4.71 3.49
CA THR A 429 -12.06 4.24 2.86
C THR A 429 -12.74 3.15 3.68
N ILE A 430 -11.99 2.17 4.18
CA ILE A 430 -12.51 1.07 5.02
C ILE A 430 -13.12 1.63 6.30
N LEU A 431 -12.38 2.47 7.02
CA LEU A 431 -12.80 3.00 8.32
C LEU A 431 -13.98 3.96 8.21
N ARG A 432 -14.07 4.77 7.15
CA ARG A 432 -15.16 5.74 6.96
C ARG A 432 -16.42 5.16 6.31
N ASN A 433 -16.44 3.87 5.97
CA ASN A 433 -17.54 3.28 5.22
C ASN A 433 -18.82 3.17 6.08
N PRO A 434 -19.91 3.88 5.74
CA PRO A 434 -21.13 3.86 6.54
C PRO A 434 -21.85 2.50 6.55
N ALA A 435 -21.56 1.61 5.59
CA ALA A 435 -22.13 0.26 5.57
C ALA A 435 -21.51 -0.68 6.63
N THR A 436 -20.31 -0.35 7.12
CA THR A 436 -19.55 -1.16 8.08
C THR A 436 -19.17 -0.38 9.33
N GLY A 437 -19.82 0.76 9.57
CA GLY A 437 -19.60 1.60 10.74
C GLY A 437 -20.89 1.90 11.50
N THR A 438 -20.75 2.34 12.74
CA THR A 438 -21.84 2.82 13.59
C THR A 438 -22.15 4.27 13.23
N ALA A 439 -23.32 4.51 12.65
CA ALA A 439 -23.82 5.86 12.39
C ALA A 439 -24.00 6.66 13.70
N PRO A 440 -23.80 7.98 13.68
CA PRO A 440 -24.14 8.82 14.81
C PRO A 440 -25.66 8.84 15.02
N ALA A 441 -26.12 9.39 16.14
CA ALA A 441 -27.54 9.58 16.43
C ALA A 441 -28.24 10.29 15.27
N ALA A 442 -29.48 9.90 14.95
CA ALA A 442 -30.22 10.51 13.85
C ALA A 442 -30.43 12.04 14.02
N THR A 443 -30.34 12.53 15.26
CA THR A 443 -30.40 13.96 15.61
C THR A 443 -29.08 14.71 15.36
N GLU A 444 -27.98 13.99 15.14
CA GLU A 444 -26.67 14.56 14.85
C GLU A 444 -26.53 14.82 13.34
N THR A 445 -26.55 16.09 12.95
CA THR A 445 -26.54 16.50 11.53
C THR A 445 -25.26 17.21 11.10
N SER A 446 -24.29 17.39 12.00
CA SER A 446 -23.08 18.20 11.76
C SER A 446 -21.98 17.51 10.94
N GLN A 447 -22.22 16.29 10.44
CA GLN A 447 -21.29 15.51 9.61
C GLN A 447 -19.98 15.13 10.34
N ILE A 448 -20.02 14.03 11.08
CA ILE A 448 -18.85 13.42 11.75
C ILE A 448 -18.52 12.01 11.24
N SER A 449 -19.09 11.63 10.09
CA SER A 449 -18.95 10.29 9.51
C SER A 449 -19.43 9.18 10.46
N VAL A 450 -18.73 8.05 10.53
CA VAL A 450 -19.08 6.86 11.34
C VAL A 450 -17.97 6.46 12.32
N MET A 451 -18.34 5.75 13.38
CA MET A 451 -17.39 5.04 14.24
C MET A 451 -17.18 3.62 13.68
N PRO A 452 -15.94 3.14 13.48
CA PRO A 452 -15.70 1.82 12.89
C PRO A 452 -16.34 0.68 13.69
N ASN A 453 -16.86 -0.33 12.99
CA ASN A 453 -17.32 -1.59 13.58
C ASN A 453 -16.43 -2.73 13.06
N LEU A 454 -15.47 -3.15 13.87
CA LEU A 454 -14.48 -4.15 13.48
C LEU A 454 -15.13 -5.47 13.09
N ARG A 455 -16.24 -5.90 13.71
CA ARG A 455 -16.92 -7.14 13.29
C ARG A 455 -17.43 -7.08 11.87
N GLN A 456 -18.07 -5.98 11.47
CA GLN A 456 -18.58 -5.82 10.10
C GLN A 456 -17.44 -5.67 9.09
N ILE A 457 -16.41 -4.89 9.44
CA ILE A 457 -15.22 -4.70 8.60
C ILE A 457 -14.50 -6.03 8.40
N ILE A 458 -14.18 -6.75 9.48
CA ILE A 458 -13.49 -8.04 9.46
C ILE A 458 -14.33 -9.09 8.75
N GLY A 459 -15.64 -9.13 8.97
CA GLY A 459 -16.55 -10.00 8.21
C GLY A 459 -16.37 -9.81 6.70
N ASN A 460 -16.36 -8.56 6.24
CA ASN A 460 -16.13 -8.27 4.82
C ASN A 460 -14.70 -8.61 4.36
N LEU A 461 -13.69 -8.36 5.19
CA LEU A 461 -12.29 -8.66 4.88
C LEU A 461 -12.00 -10.16 4.82
N LEU A 462 -12.51 -10.96 5.76
CA LEU A 462 -12.26 -12.41 5.85
C LEU A 462 -13.11 -13.21 4.87
N MET A 463 -14.32 -12.74 4.57
CA MET A 463 -15.03 -13.23 3.40
C MET A 463 -14.33 -12.79 2.10
N ASN A 464 -13.30 -11.94 2.21
CA ASN A 464 -12.52 -11.36 1.13
C ASN A 464 -13.44 -10.78 0.04
N VAL A 465 -14.56 -10.16 0.44
CA VAL A 465 -15.60 -9.74 -0.52
C VAL A 465 -15.25 -8.46 -1.26
N ALA A 466 -14.11 -7.83 -0.97
CA ALA A 466 -13.67 -6.62 -1.64
C ALA A 466 -12.78 -6.96 -2.85
N PRO A 467 -13.04 -6.35 -4.03
CA PRO A 467 -12.11 -6.39 -5.15
C PRO A 467 -10.90 -5.46 -4.90
N ASP A 468 -9.78 -5.76 -5.56
CA ASP A 468 -8.60 -4.90 -5.65
C ASP A 468 -8.07 -5.03 -7.09
N VAL A 469 -8.55 -4.16 -7.96
CA VAL A 469 -8.23 -4.16 -9.39
C VAL A 469 -6.98 -3.34 -9.66
N TYR A 470 -6.09 -3.88 -10.47
CA TYR A 470 -4.86 -3.19 -10.86
C TYR A 470 -4.54 -3.33 -12.35
N VAL A 471 -3.89 -2.30 -12.87
CA VAL A 471 -3.23 -2.27 -14.19
C VAL A 471 -1.73 -2.24 -13.99
N ARG A 472 -0.97 -2.90 -14.85
CA ARG A 472 0.49 -2.98 -14.70
C ARG A 472 1.20 -1.80 -15.34
N ASP A 473 2.24 -1.29 -14.69
CA ASP A 473 3.14 -0.29 -15.26
C ASP A 473 4.28 -0.87 -16.10
N PHE A 474 4.65 -2.10 -15.81
CA PHE A 474 5.67 -2.84 -16.52
C PHE A 474 5.39 -4.35 -16.44
N VAL A 475 6.09 -5.11 -17.28
CA VAL A 475 5.98 -6.57 -17.24
C VAL A 475 6.57 -7.11 -15.94
N GLY A 476 5.75 -7.80 -15.12
CA GLY A 476 6.14 -8.32 -13.82
C GLY A 476 5.59 -7.52 -12.62
N ASP A 477 4.87 -6.44 -12.87
CA ASP A 477 4.13 -5.72 -11.84
C ASP A 477 3.01 -6.58 -11.23
N THR A 478 2.94 -6.57 -9.90
CA THR A 478 2.01 -7.36 -9.08
C THR A 478 0.93 -6.51 -8.40
N GLY A 479 0.80 -5.23 -8.77
CA GLY A 479 -0.16 -4.28 -8.18
C GLY A 479 0.31 -3.67 -6.85
N ASN A 480 1.60 -3.77 -6.52
CA ASN A 480 2.22 -3.10 -5.37
C ASN A 480 2.66 -1.67 -5.73
N SER A 481 3.12 -0.89 -4.73
CA SER A 481 3.60 0.47 -4.95
C SER A 481 4.76 0.54 -5.96
N HIS A 482 4.74 1.57 -6.81
CA HIS A 482 5.57 1.61 -8.02
C HIS A 482 7.05 1.89 -7.69
N SER A 483 7.91 0.88 -7.83
CA SER A 483 9.38 1.01 -7.68
C SER A 483 10.15 1.13 -9.02
N GLY A 484 9.46 0.97 -10.16
CA GLY A 484 10.06 0.90 -11.50
C GLY A 484 9.77 2.08 -12.44
N ALA A 485 9.98 1.83 -13.74
CA ALA A 485 9.68 2.77 -14.83
C ALA A 485 8.17 2.92 -15.02
N ILE A 486 7.68 4.16 -15.06
CA ILE A 486 6.25 4.51 -14.97
C ILE A 486 5.57 4.79 -16.33
N SER A 487 6.26 4.60 -17.47
CA SER A 487 5.76 4.96 -18.80
C SER A 487 5.78 3.79 -19.81
N ALA A 488 5.83 2.56 -19.30
CA ALA A 488 6.06 1.35 -20.10
C ALA A 488 4.94 0.30 -19.97
N SER A 489 3.73 0.73 -19.60
CA SER A 489 2.62 -0.18 -19.32
C SER A 489 2.39 -1.17 -20.46
N PRO A 490 2.35 -2.48 -20.18
CA PRO A 490 1.99 -3.46 -21.20
C PRO A 490 0.46 -3.53 -21.39
N ASP A 491 -0.34 -2.83 -20.58
CA ASP A 491 -1.77 -3.09 -20.41
C ASP A 491 -2.71 -2.15 -21.15
N ILE A 492 -2.16 -1.27 -22.00
CA ILE A 492 -2.94 -0.51 -22.99
C ILE A 492 -2.53 -0.95 -24.39
N ILE A 493 -3.44 -1.56 -25.14
CA ILE A 493 -3.18 -2.16 -26.46
C ILE A 493 -4.06 -1.46 -27.49
N VAL A 494 -3.46 -0.92 -28.55
CA VAL A 494 -4.20 -0.33 -29.67
C VAL A 494 -4.05 -1.18 -30.93
N ARG A 495 -5.16 -1.36 -31.67
CA ARG A 495 -5.22 -2.14 -32.93
C ARG A 495 -5.92 -1.33 -34.03
N PRO A 496 -5.51 -1.50 -35.31
CA PRO A 496 -6.16 -0.83 -36.45
C PRO A 496 -7.48 -1.48 -36.87
N ALA A 497 -7.78 -2.67 -36.35
CA ALA A 497 -9.03 -3.38 -36.56
C ALA A 497 -9.48 -3.97 -35.22
N ALA A 498 -10.80 -4.05 -35.02
CA ALA A 498 -11.37 -4.63 -33.81
C ALA A 498 -11.01 -6.12 -33.75
N GLU A 499 -10.48 -6.54 -32.61
CA GLU A 499 -10.27 -7.93 -32.25
C GLU A 499 -11.60 -8.59 -31.89
N ALA A 500 -11.89 -9.73 -32.50
CA ALA A 500 -13.17 -10.43 -32.31
C ALA A 500 -13.27 -11.10 -30.93
N ASN A 501 -12.13 -11.55 -30.38
CA ASN A 501 -12.04 -12.09 -29.02
C ASN A 501 -10.80 -11.51 -28.30
N PRO A 502 -10.93 -10.31 -27.70
CA PRO A 502 -9.81 -9.64 -27.04
C PRO A 502 -9.23 -10.46 -25.89
N GLN A 503 -10.09 -11.18 -25.15
CA GLN A 503 -9.65 -12.04 -24.05
C GLN A 503 -8.75 -13.18 -24.54
N ALA A 504 -9.11 -13.88 -25.62
CA ALA A 504 -8.26 -14.93 -26.20
C ALA A 504 -6.98 -14.38 -26.84
N ALA A 505 -7.01 -13.17 -27.38
CA ALA A 505 -5.88 -12.55 -28.05
C ALA A 505 -4.84 -11.96 -27.08
N PHE A 506 -5.29 -11.35 -25.96
CA PHE A 506 -4.43 -10.53 -25.09
C PHE A 506 -4.49 -10.87 -23.60
N GLY A 507 -5.43 -11.73 -23.20
CA GLY A 507 -5.71 -12.08 -21.81
C GLY A 507 -4.96 -13.31 -21.32
N GLU A 508 -5.39 -13.83 -20.17
CA GLU A 508 -4.84 -15.04 -19.56
C GLU A 508 -4.94 -16.25 -20.52
N GLY A 509 -3.84 -16.96 -20.74
CA GLY A 509 -3.76 -18.12 -21.64
C GLY A 509 -3.53 -17.78 -23.12
N SER A 510 -3.38 -16.50 -23.47
CA SER A 510 -3.06 -16.07 -24.85
C SER A 510 -1.61 -16.33 -25.26
N GLY A 511 -0.70 -16.57 -24.30
CA GLY A 511 0.75 -16.62 -24.53
C GLY A 511 1.36 -15.22 -24.74
N THR A 512 0.59 -14.15 -24.53
CA THR A 512 1.02 -12.74 -24.69
C THR A 512 0.93 -11.93 -23.40
N GLU A 513 0.70 -12.59 -22.26
CA GLU A 513 0.43 -12.00 -20.95
C GLU A 513 1.55 -11.04 -20.52
N ASN A 514 2.79 -11.41 -20.86
CA ASN A 514 4.02 -10.68 -20.53
C ASN A 514 4.64 -9.95 -21.75
N SER A 515 3.84 -9.74 -22.80
CA SER A 515 4.26 -8.96 -23.97
C SER A 515 3.97 -7.47 -23.78
N ASN A 516 4.97 -6.63 -24.01
CA ASN A 516 4.82 -5.17 -24.09
C ASN A 516 4.73 -4.67 -25.54
N THR A 517 4.73 -5.56 -26.55
CA THR A 517 4.83 -5.22 -27.99
C THR A 517 3.52 -5.37 -28.76
N LEU A 518 2.39 -5.58 -28.08
CA LEU A 518 1.10 -5.92 -28.73
C LEU A 518 0.42 -4.74 -29.43
N GLY A 519 0.70 -3.51 -28.96
CA GLY A 519 0.14 -2.28 -29.54
C GLY A 519 0.69 -1.99 -30.94
N SER A 520 -0.20 -1.62 -31.85
CA SER A 520 0.12 -1.19 -33.21
C SER A 520 0.42 0.32 -33.27
N ARG A 521 0.93 0.78 -34.42
CA ARG A 521 0.97 2.23 -34.70
C ARG A 521 -0.45 2.73 -34.96
N VAL A 522 -0.71 3.97 -34.55
CA VAL A 522 -1.99 4.63 -34.79
C VAL A 522 -1.90 5.42 -36.10
N VAL A 523 -2.89 5.28 -36.98
CA VAL A 523 -3.00 6.01 -38.26
C VAL A 523 -4.13 7.02 -38.19
N ALA A 524 -3.84 8.30 -38.45
CA ALA A 524 -4.80 9.39 -38.23
C ALA A 524 -6.07 9.32 -39.11
N SER A 525 -6.05 8.57 -40.21
CA SER A 525 -7.15 8.50 -41.19
C SER A 525 -8.10 7.32 -40.98
N THR A 526 -7.91 6.50 -39.95
CA THR A 526 -8.75 5.32 -39.70
C THR A 526 -9.07 5.19 -38.23
N ASP A 527 -10.22 4.60 -37.93
CA ASP A 527 -10.58 4.27 -36.55
C ASP A 527 -9.58 3.27 -35.96
N HIS A 528 -9.39 3.37 -34.65
CA HIS A 528 -8.55 2.45 -33.89
C HIS A 528 -9.31 1.92 -32.69
N PHE A 529 -8.87 0.76 -32.19
CA PHE A 529 -9.54 0.05 -31.11
C PHE A 529 -8.56 -0.13 -29.97
N ILE A 530 -8.90 0.41 -28.79
CA ILE A 530 -8.07 0.35 -27.60
C ILE A 530 -8.63 -0.71 -26.64
N TYR A 531 -7.75 -1.56 -26.13
CA TYR A 531 -8.03 -2.59 -25.15
C TYR A 531 -7.22 -2.31 -23.89
N VAL A 532 -7.87 -2.43 -22.73
CA VAL A 532 -7.21 -2.30 -21.42
C VAL A 532 -7.18 -3.66 -20.76
N ARG A 533 -5.99 -4.08 -20.31
CA ARG A 533 -5.84 -5.28 -19.50
C ARG A 533 -5.78 -4.92 -18.04
N MET A 534 -6.31 -5.77 -17.19
CA MET A 534 -6.27 -5.60 -15.74
C MET A 534 -6.32 -6.94 -15.02
N ARG A 535 -5.98 -6.92 -13.74
CA ARG A 535 -6.03 -8.06 -12.84
C ARG A 535 -6.74 -7.65 -11.56
N ASN A 536 -7.24 -8.62 -10.82
CA ASN A 536 -7.88 -8.38 -9.53
C ASN A 536 -7.25 -9.29 -8.47
N ARG A 537 -6.56 -8.70 -7.50
CA ARG A 537 -5.93 -9.42 -6.39
C ARG A 537 -6.78 -9.43 -5.11
N GLY A 538 -7.94 -8.77 -5.13
CA GLY A 538 -8.94 -8.87 -4.08
C GLY A 538 -9.61 -10.24 -4.09
N GLY A 539 -10.43 -10.53 -3.09
CA GLY A 539 -11.05 -11.86 -2.97
C GLY A 539 -12.41 -12.03 -3.59
N SER A 540 -12.99 -10.98 -4.14
CA SER A 540 -14.22 -11.09 -4.92
C SER A 540 -13.99 -10.60 -6.33
N ALA A 541 -14.80 -11.09 -7.26
CA ALA A 541 -14.82 -10.54 -8.60
C ALA A 541 -15.24 -9.06 -8.54
N ALA A 542 -14.50 -8.20 -9.24
CA ALA A 542 -14.85 -6.80 -9.36
C ALA A 542 -15.92 -6.64 -10.43
N THR A 543 -17.12 -6.24 -10.05
CA THR A 543 -18.20 -6.00 -11.02
C THR A 543 -18.19 -4.55 -11.50
N ASN A 544 -18.65 -4.34 -12.74
CA ASN A 544 -18.79 -3.03 -13.37
C ASN A 544 -17.51 -2.17 -13.29
N VAL A 545 -16.36 -2.78 -13.62
CA VAL A 545 -15.09 -2.06 -13.63
C VAL A 545 -15.06 -1.15 -14.84
N GLN A 546 -14.95 0.15 -14.61
CA GLN A 546 -14.78 1.11 -15.68
C GLN A 546 -13.30 1.27 -15.99
N ALA A 547 -12.92 1.07 -17.25
CA ALA A 547 -11.62 1.38 -17.78
C ALA A 547 -11.70 2.64 -18.64
N THR A 548 -10.98 3.68 -18.26
CA THR A 548 -10.96 4.96 -18.95
C THR A 548 -9.56 5.24 -19.48
N VAL A 549 -9.46 5.54 -20.78
CA VAL A 549 -8.20 5.85 -21.45
C VAL A 549 -8.21 7.29 -21.93
N TYR A 550 -7.18 8.03 -21.52
CA TYR A 550 -6.86 9.35 -22.04
C TYR A 550 -5.62 9.27 -22.93
N TRP A 551 -5.46 10.25 -23.82
CA TRP A 551 -4.19 10.51 -24.48
C TRP A 551 -3.65 11.89 -24.11
N SER A 552 -2.34 12.07 -24.16
CA SER A 552 -1.64 13.32 -23.87
C SER A 552 -0.58 13.60 -24.94
N PRO A 553 -0.33 14.87 -25.32
CA PRO A 553 0.78 15.24 -26.19
C PRO A 553 2.12 14.73 -25.62
N PRO A 554 3.16 14.58 -26.47
CA PRO A 554 4.44 14.07 -26.02
C PRO A 554 5.02 15.03 -25.00
N ALA A 555 5.04 14.60 -23.75
CA ALA A 555 5.41 15.42 -22.62
C ALA A 555 6.27 14.62 -21.65
N SER A 556 7.30 15.29 -21.12
CA SER A 556 8.17 14.74 -20.08
C SER A 556 7.45 14.48 -18.75
N LEU A 557 6.30 15.13 -18.52
CA LEU A 557 5.29 14.80 -17.50
C LEU A 557 3.91 14.84 -18.15
N VAL A 558 3.10 13.80 -17.95
CA VAL A 558 1.72 13.73 -18.47
C VAL A 558 0.73 14.24 -17.42
N THR A 559 0.76 15.53 -17.13
CA THR A 559 -0.18 16.11 -16.15
C THR A 559 -1.62 16.13 -16.68
N PRO A 560 -2.65 16.03 -15.82
CA PRO A 560 -4.05 15.85 -16.26
C PRO A 560 -4.64 16.97 -17.11
N ASP A 561 -4.13 18.19 -16.97
CA ASP A 561 -4.51 19.31 -17.84
C ASP A 561 -4.09 19.11 -19.30
N LEU A 562 -3.22 18.13 -19.58
CA LEU A 562 -2.80 17.71 -20.92
C LEU A 562 -3.60 16.51 -21.44
N TRP A 563 -4.53 15.95 -20.66
CA TRP A 563 -5.24 14.73 -21.04
C TRP A 563 -6.46 15.05 -21.89
N THR A 564 -6.63 14.30 -22.96
CA THR A 564 -7.83 14.29 -23.79
C THR A 564 -8.42 12.88 -23.73
N LEU A 565 -9.72 12.77 -23.47
CA LEU A 565 -10.39 11.47 -23.38
C LEU A 565 -10.34 10.77 -24.74
N ALA A 566 -9.81 9.54 -24.78
CA ALA A 566 -9.94 8.65 -25.92
C ALA A 566 -11.25 7.85 -25.83
N GLY A 567 -11.60 7.40 -24.63
CA GLY A 567 -12.90 6.79 -24.33
C GLY A 567 -12.88 5.97 -23.04
N SER A 568 -14.03 5.38 -22.72
CA SER A 568 -14.21 4.50 -21.57
C SER A 568 -14.99 3.25 -21.98
N VAL A 569 -14.73 2.14 -21.30
CA VAL A 569 -15.44 0.88 -21.47
C VAL A 569 -15.68 0.24 -20.10
N ASN A 570 -16.82 -0.41 -19.93
CA ASN A 570 -17.13 -1.15 -18.72
C ASN A 570 -16.86 -2.62 -18.94
N LEU A 571 -16.14 -3.24 -18.00
CA LEU A 571 -16.02 -4.69 -17.89
C LEU A 571 -17.09 -5.16 -16.90
N PRO A 572 -18.01 -6.04 -17.31
CA PRO A 572 -19.05 -6.55 -16.41
C PRO A 572 -18.47 -7.21 -15.16
N THR A 573 -17.35 -7.93 -15.32
CA THR A 573 -16.66 -8.60 -14.22
C THR A 573 -15.16 -8.71 -14.49
N VAL A 574 -14.34 -8.55 -13.45
CA VAL A 574 -12.92 -8.91 -13.42
C VAL A 574 -12.76 -9.95 -12.31
N PRO A 575 -12.56 -11.24 -12.66
CA PRO A 575 -12.42 -12.31 -11.70
C PRO A 575 -11.28 -12.07 -10.72
N ASN A 576 -11.49 -12.43 -9.45
CA ASN A 576 -10.44 -12.53 -8.44
C ASN A 576 -9.40 -13.61 -8.80
N GLY A 577 -8.28 -13.63 -8.08
CA GLY A 577 -7.18 -14.59 -8.34
C GLY A 577 -6.12 -14.09 -9.31
N SER A 578 -6.07 -12.77 -9.55
CA SER A 578 -5.09 -12.08 -10.40
C SER A 578 -5.03 -12.58 -11.85
N GLN A 579 -6.16 -13.08 -12.38
CA GLN A 579 -6.26 -13.49 -13.79
C GLN A 579 -6.25 -12.25 -14.69
N LEU A 580 -5.46 -12.29 -15.77
CA LEU A 580 -5.37 -11.21 -16.73
C LEU A 580 -6.67 -11.13 -17.57
N THR A 581 -7.47 -10.11 -17.29
CA THR A 581 -8.75 -9.84 -17.95
C THR A 581 -8.59 -8.67 -18.93
N VAL A 582 -9.27 -8.74 -20.07
CA VAL A 582 -9.18 -7.74 -21.14
C VAL A 582 -10.54 -7.09 -21.34
N SER A 583 -10.56 -5.77 -21.50
CA SER A 583 -11.78 -5.03 -21.81
C SER A 583 -12.29 -5.32 -23.22
N ASP A 584 -13.55 -5.01 -23.47
CA ASP A 584 -14.03 -4.79 -24.83
C ASP A 584 -13.30 -3.58 -25.47
N ALA A 585 -13.47 -3.43 -26.78
CA ALA A 585 -12.83 -2.37 -27.54
C ALA A 585 -13.41 -0.99 -27.17
N ILE A 586 -12.55 -0.06 -26.76
CA ILE A 586 -12.82 1.36 -26.87
C ILE A 586 -12.59 1.75 -28.32
N THR A 587 -13.65 2.04 -29.06
CA THR A 587 -13.54 2.64 -30.39
C THR A 587 -13.01 4.06 -30.25
N TRP A 588 -11.86 4.33 -30.87
CA TRP A 588 -11.25 5.64 -30.94
C TRP A 588 -11.38 6.18 -32.37
N PRO A 589 -12.37 7.05 -32.64
CA PRO A 589 -12.70 7.49 -33.99
C PRO A 589 -11.56 8.28 -34.63
N ALA A 590 -11.35 8.09 -35.94
CA ALA A 590 -10.32 8.78 -36.72
C ALA A 590 -10.32 10.31 -36.49
N ALA A 591 -11.51 10.91 -36.43
CA ALA A 591 -11.69 12.34 -36.21
C ALA A 591 -11.20 12.85 -34.84
N SER A 592 -11.02 11.95 -33.86
CA SER A 592 -10.56 12.24 -32.50
C SER A 592 -9.12 11.81 -32.23
N ILE A 593 -8.46 11.18 -33.22
CA ILE A 593 -7.05 10.81 -33.15
C ILE A 593 -6.21 12.09 -33.33
N PRO A 594 -5.20 12.34 -32.48
CA PRO A 594 -4.37 13.52 -32.62
C PRO A 594 -3.56 13.49 -33.93
N PRO A 595 -3.02 14.63 -34.37
CA PRO A 595 -2.15 14.69 -35.54
C PRO A 595 -0.94 13.75 -35.45
N VAL A 596 -0.22 13.58 -36.56
CA VAL A 596 1.01 12.77 -36.62
C VAL A 596 2.01 13.22 -35.56
N GLY A 597 2.51 12.29 -34.75
CA GLY A 597 3.39 12.62 -33.62
C GLY A 597 3.59 11.47 -32.64
N HIS A 598 4.33 11.74 -31.58
CA HIS A 598 4.50 10.84 -30.43
C HIS A 598 3.54 11.27 -29.32
N TYR A 599 2.95 10.33 -28.57
CA TYR A 599 1.92 10.64 -27.57
C TYR A 599 2.00 9.64 -26.41
N CYS A 600 1.19 9.88 -25.38
CA CYS A 600 1.10 9.03 -24.21
C CYS A 600 -0.35 8.64 -23.95
N TYR A 601 -0.63 7.37 -23.68
CA TYR A 601 -1.88 6.93 -23.06
C TYR A 601 -1.77 7.01 -21.54
N VAL A 602 -2.86 7.41 -20.89
CA VAL A 602 -3.06 7.28 -19.44
C VAL A 602 -4.31 6.45 -19.22
N GLY A 603 -4.17 5.35 -18.50
CA GLY A 603 -5.27 4.45 -18.16
C GLY A 603 -5.64 4.56 -16.69
N LEU A 604 -6.94 4.65 -16.41
CA LEU A 604 -7.53 4.56 -15.09
C LEU A 604 -8.51 3.39 -15.06
N ILE A 605 -8.48 2.57 -14.02
CA ILE A 605 -9.49 1.53 -13.78
C ILE A 605 -10.10 1.68 -12.39
N GLY A 606 -11.34 1.26 -12.21
CA GLY A 606 -11.95 1.14 -10.89
C GLY A 606 -13.44 0.84 -10.93
N ASN A 607 -14.01 0.53 -9.77
CA ASN A 607 -15.45 0.34 -9.57
C ASN A 607 -15.91 1.00 -8.25
N ALA A 608 -17.15 0.73 -7.82
CA ALA A 608 -17.68 1.34 -6.60
C ALA A 608 -16.98 0.90 -5.31
N LEU A 609 -16.38 -0.30 -5.29
CA LEU A 609 -15.71 -0.89 -4.12
C LEU A 609 -14.20 -0.68 -4.13
N ASP A 610 -13.62 -0.42 -5.31
CA ASP A 610 -12.23 -0.06 -5.54
C ASP A 610 -12.15 1.08 -6.57
N PRO A 611 -12.42 2.33 -6.15
CA PRO A 611 -12.60 3.45 -7.07
C PRO A 611 -11.29 3.92 -7.72
N ALA A 612 -11.40 4.27 -9.00
CA ALA A 612 -10.33 4.95 -9.73
C ALA A 612 -10.05 6.33 -9.12
N PRO A 613 -8.79 6.78 -9.07
CA PRO A 613 -8.46 8.12 -8.57
C PRO A 613 -9.03 9.20 -9.50
N THR A 614 -9.46 10.32 -8.92
CA THR A 614 -10.19 11.34 -9.68
C THR A 614 -9.24 12.39 -10.29
N PRO A 615 -9.48 12.85 -11.54
CA PRO A 615 -8.70 13.91 -12.19
C PRO A 615 -8.50 15.20 -11.37
N VAL A 616 -9.46 15.52 -10.51
CA VAL A 616 -9.43 16.69 -9.61
C VAL A 616 -8.46 16.54 -8.45
N ASP A 617 -8.06 15.31 -8.10
CA ASP A 617 -7.07 15.05 -7.05
C ASP A 617 -5.67 15.58 -7.44
N PHE A 618 -5.42 15.95 -8.69
CA PHE A 618 -4.06 16.07 -9.25
C PHE A 618 -3.51 17.50 -9.42
N LEU A 619 -4.16 18.50 -8.82
CA LEU A 619 -3.85 19.92 -9.04
C LEU A 619 -2.49 20.38 -8.43
N ASN A 620 -1.87 19.58 -7.57
CA ASN A 620 -0.56 19.86 -6.95
C ASN A 620 0.45 18.75 -7.28
N TRP A 621 1.73 19.13 -7.47
CA TRP A 621 2.86 18.23 -7.73
C TRP A 621 2.89 17.01 -6.84
N ASN A 622 2.67 17.21 -5.54
CA ASN A 622 2.76 16.12 -4.60
C ASN A 622 1.60 15.11 -4.83
N ASN A 623 0.39 15.58 -5.17
CA ASN A 623 -0.75 14.69 -5.49
C ASN A 623 -0.52 13.95 -6.80
N PHE A 624 0.11 14.61 -7.77
CA PHE A 624 0.55 13.96 -9.00
C PHE A 624 1.60 12.87 -8.75
N GLN A 625 2.56 13.08 -7.83
CA GLN A 625 3.51 12.02 -7.45
C GLN A 625 2.83 10.84 -6.72
N LEU A 626 1.87 11.11 -5.83
CA LEU A 626 1.04 10.07 -5.21
C LEU A 626 0.26 9.26 -6.24
N PHE A 627 -0.29 9.98 -7.22
CA PHE A 627 -1.12 9.43 -8.26
C PHE A 627 -0.36 8.41 -9.11
N ILE A 628 0.84 8.77 -9.57
CA ILE A 628 1.69 7.92 -10.44
C ILE A 628 2.56 6.91 -9.67
N ARG A 629 2.41 6.76 -8.35
CA ARG A 629 3.26 5.86 -7.53
C ARG A 629 2.50 4.95 -6.57
N ASN A 630 1.37 5.41 -6.04
CA ASN A 630 0.68 4.77 -4.92
C ASN A 630 -0.76 4.36 -5.28
N ASN A 631 -1.08 4.27 -6.57
CA ASN A 631 -2.34 3.74 -7.05
C ASN A 631 -2.03 2.65 -8.08
N ASN A 632 -2.36 1.42 -7.76
CA ASN A 632 -2.19 0.27 -8.66
C ASN A 632 -3.25 0.24 -9.79
N ASN A 633 -4.25 1.11 -9.73
CA ASN A 633 -5.33 1.24 -10.70
C ASN A 633 -5.12 2.38 -11.72
N VAL A 634 -3.86 2.82 -11.88
CA VAL A 634 -3.41 3.86 -12.81
C VAL A 634 -2.22 3.36 -13.60
N THR A 635 -2.13 3.69 -14.88
CA THR A 635 -0.91 3.41 -15.65
C THR A 635 -0.67 4.35 -16.83
N TRP A 636 0.55 4.32 -17.39
CA TRP A 636 0.97 5.11 -18.55
C TRP A 636 1.76 4.29 -19.58
N ARG A 637 1.42 4.47 -20.86
CA ARG A 637 2.14 3.91 -22.03
C ARG A 637 2.45 4.97 -23.11
N ASN A 638 3.65 4.99 -23.68
CA ASN A 638 3.95 5.80 -24.88
C ASN A 638 3.40 5.16 -26.18
N PHE A 639 2.95 5.95 -27.15
CA PHE A 639 2.54 5.50 -28.49
C PHE A 639 2.89 6.52 -29.60
N ASN A 640 2.75 6.14 -30.87
CA ASN A 640 2.99 7.02 -32.02
C ASN A 640 1.76 7.04 -32.94
N VAL A 641 1.41 8.24 -33.43
CA VAL A 641 0.53 8.45 -34.59
C VAL A 641 1.39 8.68 -35.83
N VAL A 642 1.13 7.92 -36.90
CA VAL A 642 1.84 8.01 -38.17
C VAL A 642 0.90 8.42 -39.30
N SER A 643 1.44 9.07 -40.33
CA SER A 643 0.75 9.31 -41.59
C SER A 643 0.76 8.05 -42.45
N ALA A 644 -0.23 7.90 -43.35
CA ALA A 644 -0.24 6.87 -44.39
C ALA A 644 0.91 7.04 -45.40
N GLU A 645 1.47 8.24 -45.54
CA GLU A 645 2.71 8.50 -46.29
C GLU A 645 3.70 9.36 -45.48
N PRO A 646 5.02 9.09 -45.55
CA PRO A 646 6.00 9.78 -44.72
C PRO A 646 6.23 11.23 -45.16
N GLY A 647 5.88 12.19 -44.30
CA GLY A 647 6.20 13.61 -44.47
C GLY A 647 7.67 13.94 -44.10
N PRO A 648 8.41 14.71 -44.92
CA PRO A 648 9.75 15.18 -44.64
C PRO A 648 9.73 16.60 -44.02
N ASP A 649 9.09 16.79 -42.86
CA ASP A 649 8.97 18.12 -42.25
C ASP A 649 10.00 18.35 -41.13
N ALA A 650 11.23 17.90 -41.35
CA ALA A 650 12.32 18.24 -40.44
C ALA A 650 12.91 19.60 -40.81
N PRO A 651 13.20 20.48 -39.82
CA PRO A 651 13.84 21.77 -40.08
C PRO A 651 15.29 21.64 -40.59
N LEU A 652 15.84 20.42 -40.65
CA LEU A 652 17.12 20.09 -41.27
C LEU A 652 16.95 18.94 -42.27
N PRO A 653 17.57 19.01 -43.45
CA PRO A 653 17.64 17.89 -44.40
C PRO A 653 18.20 16.63 -43.72
N ASP A 654 17.62 15.46 -44.04
CA ASP A 654 17.99 14.13 -43.55
C ASP A 654 17.73 13.81 -42.06
N PHE A 655 17.31 14.77 -41.24
CA PHE A 655 16.91 14.52 -39.84
C PHE A 655 15.43 14.15 -39.72
N VAL A 656 15.08 13.46 -38.64
CA VAL A 656 13.71 13.23 -38.19
C VAL A 656 13.47 14.07 -36.95
N ALA A 657 12.43 14.88 -37.00
CA ALA A 657 11.97 15.72 -35.90
C ALA A 657 11.15 14.92 -34.89
N LEU A 658 11.55 14.93 -33.61
CA LEU A 658 10.84 14.33 -32.49
C LEU A 658 10.44 15.44 -31.50
N PRO A 659 9.32 16.15 -31.76
CA PRO A 659 8.87 17.24 -30.90
C PRO A 659 8.33 16.71 -29.56
N PHE A 660 8.55 17.45 -28.48
CA PHE A 660 7.99 17.17 -27.16
C PHE A 660 7.88 18.43 -26.30
N LEU A 661 7.05 18.38 -25.27
CA LEU A 661 6.97 19.39 -24.22
C LEU A 661 7.86 18.97 -23.04
N LEU A 662 8.81 19.83 -22.71
CA LEU A 662 9.45 19.79 -21.41
C LEU A 662 8.51 20.46 -20.40
N VAL A 663 8.05 19.70 -19.42
CA VAL A 663 6.94 20.08 -18.54
C VAL A 663 7.45 20.34 -17.14
N GLY A 664 7.05 21.49 -16.58
CA GLY A 664 7.25 21.81 -15.16
C GLY A 664 6.08 21.31 -14.31
N ALA A 665 6.27 21.32 -12.99
CA ALA A 665 5.24 20.96 -12.03
C ALA A 665 4.00 21.89 -12.14
N PRO A 666 2.79 21.40 -11.82
CA PRO A 666 1.55 22.16 -12.00
C PRO A 666 1.40 23.35 -11.04
N ASP A 667 2.12 23.33 -9.91
CA ASP A 667 1.92 24.21 -8.76
C ASP A 667 2.96 25.33 -8.65
N LYS A 668 4.26 24.99 -8.62
CA LYS A 668 5.36 25.93 -8.40
C LYS A 668 6.60 25.56 -9.21
N ALA A 669 7.54 26.49 -9.29
CA ALA A 669 8.81 26.23 -9.94
C ALA A 669 9.62 25.16 -9.19
N ARG A 670 10.13 24.15 -9.90
CA ARG A 670 10.89 23.03 -9.32
C ARG A 670 12.12 22.70 -10.16
N ALA A 671 13.17 22.24 -9.49
CA ALA A 671 14.39 21.76 -10.13
C ALA A 671 14.23 20.29 -10.52
N PHE A 672 14.50 19.98 -11.78
CA PHE A 672 14.44 18.64 -12.34
C PHE A 672 15.78 18.26 -12.95
N ASP A 673 16.15 17.00 -12.80
CA ASP A 673 17.24 16.41 -13.58
C ASP A 673 16.62 15.81 -14.86
N ILE A 674 17.15 16.18 -16.02
CA ILE A 674 16.66 15.68 -17.31
C ILE A 674 17.76 14.82 -17.92
N THR A 675 17.42 13.59 -18.24
CA THR A 675 18.33 12.68 -18.95
C THR A 675 17.83 12.45 -20.36
N ILE A 676 18.74 12.44 -21.32
CA ILE A 676 18.50 12.09 -22.71
C ILE A 676 19.51 11.00 -23.06
N GLU A 677 19.03 9.80 -23.36
CA GLU A 677 19.86 8.62 -23.60
C GLU A 677 19.56 8.03 -24.98
N GLY A 678 20.58 8.01 -25.84
CA GLY A 678 20.53 7.32 -27.13
C GLY A 678 21.20 5.96 -27.04
N LYS A 679 20.49 4.91 -27.45
CA LYS A 679 21.06 3.59 -27.79
C LYS A 679 21.12 3.45 -29.32
N LEU A 680 21.80 4.39 -29.97
CA LEU A 680 21.82 4.56 -31.42
C LEU A 680 23.09 3.93 -32.04
N PRO A 681 23.11 3.58 -33.34
CA PRO A 681 24.26 2.94 -33.97
C PRO A 681 25.36 3.96 -34.33
N GLU A 682 26.59 3.49 -34.42
CA GLU A 682 27.74 4.31 -34.83
C GLU A 682 27.46 5.04 -36.16
N GLY A 683 27.75 6.35 -36.22
CA GLY A 683 27.37 7.22 -37.34
C GLY A 683 26.00 7.92 -37.23
N ALA A 684 25.19 7.59 -36.21
CA ALA A 684 24.00 8.39 -35.88
C ALA A 684 24.38 9.79 -35.38
N ARG A 685 23.48 10.76 -35.59
CA ARG A 685 23.60 12.13 -35.06
C ARG A 685 22.33 12.49 -34.32
N LEU A 686 22.48 13.07 -33.14
CA LEU A 686 21.37 13.53 -32.30
C LEU A 686 21.58 15.00 -31.94
N LEU A 687 20.60 15.83 -32.23
CA LEU A 687 20.59 17.25 -31.84
C LEU A 687 19.40 17.50 -30.91
N PHE A 688 19.58 18.39 -29.94
CA PHE A 688 18.54 18.86 -29.05
C PHE A 688 18.28 20.34 -29.30
N GLN A 689 17.11 20.64 -29.83
CA GLN A 689 16.60 21.98 -30.05
C GLN A 689 15.63 22.35 -28.93
N MET A 690 15.82 23.53 -28.36
CA MET A 690 15.14 23.96 -27.13
C MET A 690 14.89 25.47 -27.11
N PRO A 691 13.93 25.95 -26.31
CA PRO A 691 13.66 27.37 -26.22
C PRO A 691 14.75 28.08 -25.40
N ILE A 692 14.95 29.37 -25.67
CA ILE A 692 16.12 30.12 -25.19
C ILE A 692 16.19 30.24 -23.66
N ASP A 693 15.05 30.25 -22.99
CA ASP A 693 14.93 30.24 -21.53
C ASP A 693 15.45 28.93 -20.92
N LEU A 694 15.18 27.79 -21.57
CA LEU A 694 15.76 26.50 -21.18
C LEU A 694 17.26 26.48 -21.48
N PHE A 695 17.67 26.97 -22.65
CA PHE A 695 19.07 27.03 -23.06
C PHE A 695 19.95 27.80 -22.07
N ARG A 696 19.48 28.93 -21.54
CA ARG A 696 20.21 29.72 -20.54
C ARG A 696 20.62 28.88 -19.33
N GLN A 697 19.79 27.92 -18.93
CA GLN A 697 20.07 26.99 -17.83
C GLN A 697 20.91 25.78 -18.29
N ALA A 698 20.62 25.25 -19.48
CA ALA A 698 21.23 24.03 -20.01
C ALA A 698 22.64 24.24 -20.57
N ARG A 699 23.03 25.46 -20.97
CA ARG A 699 24.31 25.75 -21.66
C ARG A 699 25.55 25.23 -20.95
N GLN A 700 25.53 25.19 -19.61
CA GLN A 700 26.63 24.67 -18.80
C GLN A 700 26.85 23.16 -18.99
N PHE A 701 25.81 22.42 -19.37
CA PHE A 701 25.84 20.98 -19.64
C PHE A 701 25.98 20.68 -21.14
N LEU A 702 25.89 21.71 -21.99
CA LEU A 702 25.84 21.61 -23.44
C LEU A 702 26.91 22.52 -24.07
N PRO A 703 28.21 22.14 -24.00
CA PRO A 703 29.32 23.01 -24.39
C PRO A 703 29.39 23.36 -25.89
N LYS A 704 28.62 22.66 -26.74
CA LYS A 704 28.53 22.89 -28.20
C LYS A 704 27.12 23.32 -28.63
N ALA A 705 26.47 24.13 -27.81
CA ALA A 705 25.14 24.65 -28.09
C ALA A 705 25.22 26.04 -28.74
N GLU A 706 24.45 26.24 -29.80
CA GLU A 706 24.44 27.44 -30.62
C GLU A 706 23.02 28.03 -30.68
N LEU A 707 22.91 29.36 -30.78
CA LEU A 707 21.63 30.03 -31.01
C LEU A 707 21.22 29.85 -32.47
N ILE A 708 20.01 29.32 -32.69
CA ILE A 708 19.44 29.25 -34.04
C ILE A 708 18.86 30.63 -34.41
N ASN A 709 18.16 31.25 -33.45
CA ASN A 709 17.54 32.56 -33.59
C ASN A 709 17.34 33.20 -32.20
N ARG A 710 16.58 34.29 -32.10
CA ARG A 710 16.31 35.00 -30.83
C ARG A 710 15.45 34.21 -29.82
N GLN A 711 14.83 33.11 -30.23
CA GLN A 711 13.88 32.33 -29.45
C GLN A 711 14.35 30.90 -29.16
N GLU A 712 15.29 30.35 -29.93
CA GLU A 712 15.67 28.94 -29.87
C GLU A 712 17.18 28.71 -29.96
N ALA A 713 17.64 27.65 -29.31
CA ALA A 713 19.01 27.15 -29.37
C ALA A 713 19.04 25.67 -29.76
N ARG A 714 20.18 25.21 -30.27
CA ARG A 714 20.42 23.82 -30.65
C ARG A 714 21.74 23.34 -30.10
N ALA A 715 21.77 22.13 -29.56
CA ALA A 715 22.97 21.49 -29.06
C ALA A 715 23.17 20.12 -29.70
N GLN A 716 24.40 19.76 -30.01
CA GLN A 716 24.74 18.38 -30.37
C GLN A 716 24.81 17.51 -29.11
N LEU A 717 24.09 16.39 -29.11
CA LEU A 717 24.13 15.39 -28.05
C LEU A 717 24.99 14.19 -28.45
N ASN A 718 25.49 13.45 -27.46
CA ASN A 718 26.12 12.16 -27.72
C ASN A 718 25.01 11.12 -28.00
N PRO A 719 24.98 10.50 -29.19
CA PRO A 719 23.94 9.52 -29.54
C PRO A 719 24.17 8.14 -28.89
N PHE A 720 25.30 7.92 -28.19
CA PHE A 720 25.70 6.64 -27.57
C PHE A 720 25.70 6.65 -26.05
N GLN A 721 25.57 7.82 -25.44
CA GLN A 721 25.70 8.01 -24.00
C GLN A 721 24.55 8.85 -23.47
N GLN A 722 24.32 8.74 -22.17
CA GLN A 722 23.38 9.59 -21.48
C GLN A 722 23.92 11.02 -21.38
N THR A 723 23.12 11.99 -21.81
CA THR A 723 23.30 13.41 -21.48
C THR A 723 22.44 13.73 -20.26
N LEU A 724 23.04 14.33 -19.23
CA LEU A 724 22.35 14.77 -18.01
C LEU A 724 22.34 16.30 -17.92
N LEU A 725 21.15 16.88 -17.89
CA LEU A 725 20.91 18.28 -17.57
C LEU A 725 20.46 18.36 -16.11
N LYS A 726 21.39 18.71 -15.22
CA LYS A 726 21.15 18.65 -13.77
C LYS A 726 20.51 19.94 -13.24
N GLY A 727 19.52 19.81 -12.37
CA GLY A 727 18.95 20.93 -11.61
C GLY A 727 18.25 21.99 -12.45
N MET A 728 17.63 21.59 -13.56
CA MET A 728 16.89 22.48 -14.47
C MET A 728 15.65 23.02 -13.75
N LYS A 729 15.65 24.32 -13.42
CA LYS A 729 14.56 24.96 -12.68
C LYS A 729 13.46 25.38 -13.65
N LEU A 730 12.43 24.54 -13.75
CA LEU A 730 11.28 24.77 -14.60
C LEU A 730 10.20 25.54 -13.82
N PRO A 731 9.64 26.64 -14.35
CA PRO A 731 8.51 27.34 -13.76
C PRO A 731 7.26 26.46 -13.53
N ALA A 732 6.34 26.95 -12.70
CA ALA A 732 5.01 26.34 -12.56
C ALA A 732 4.32 26.29 -13.93
N LYS A 733 3.66 25.18 -14.24
CA LYS A 733 2.95 24.94 -15.50
C LYS A 733 3.82 25.19 -16.74
N TYR A 734 5.14 25.07 -16.61
CA TYR A 734 6.06 25.27 -17.73
C TYR A 734 5.74 24.30 -18.88
N ARG A 735 5.78 24.79 -20.12
CA ARG A 735 5.52 24.02 -21.35
C ARG A 735 6.57 24.40 -22.41
N GLY A 736 7.83 24.00 -22.17
CA GLY A 736 8.94 24.29 -23.08
C GLY A 736 8.85 23.44 -24.35
N LYS A 737 8.62 24.07 -25.50
CA LYS A 737 8.58 23.38 -26.80
C LYS A 737 9.99 22.96 -27.20
N CYS A 738 10.22 21.66 -27.17
CA CYS A 738 11.52 21.06 -27.42
C CYS A 738 11.45 20.10 -28.60
N GLN A 739 12.61 19.79 -29.19
CA GLN A 739 12.69 18.83 -30.29
C GLN A 739 14.03 18.09 -30.26
N LEU A 740 13.97 16.76 -30.39
CA LEU A 740 15.16 15.97 -30.72
C LEU A 740 15.19 15.78 -32.24
N LEU A 741 16.30 16.15 -32.87
CA LEU A 741 16.54 15.92 -34.30
C LEU A 741 17.45 14.70 -34.42
N LEU A 742 16.90 13.62 -34.95
CA LEU A 742 17.60 12.34 -35.08
C LEU A 742 17.94 12.03 -36.54
N HIS A 743 19.22 11.80 -36.82
CA HIS A 743 19.69 11.29 -38.10
C HIS A 743 20.34 9.92 -37.90
N ILE A 744 19.79 8.90 -38.54
CA ILE A 744 20.41 7.56 -38.64
C ILE A 744 20.76 7.34 -40.11
N PRO A 745 22.01 6.93 -40.44
CA PRO A 745 22.40 6.59 -41.82
C PRO A 745 21.47 5.55 -42.43
N LYS A 746 21.12 5.70 -43.72
CA LYS A 746 20.05 4.92 -44.38
C LYS A 746 20.28 3.40 -44.27
N GLU A 747 21.53 2.97 -44.43
CA GLU A 747 22.01 1.61 -44.38
C GLU A 747 21.86 0.94 -42.99
N LEU A 748 21.79 1.74 -41.93
CA LEU A 748 21.66 1.27 -40.54
C LEU A 748 20.20 1.19 -40.06
N ARG A 749 19.24 1.72 -40.82
CA ARG A 749 17.79 1.73 -40.48
C ARG A 749 17.11 0.35 -40.61
N LYS A 750 17.89 -0.73 -40.71
CA LYS A 750 17.41 -2.12 -40.88
C LYS A 750 16.92 -2.76 -39.57
N ARG A 751 17.31 -2.20 -38.42
CA ARG A 751 16.89 -2.66 -37.08
C ARG A 751 16.38 -1.48 -36.25
N PRO A 752 15.47 -1.70 -35.29
CA PRO A 752 14.98 -0.64 -34.44
C PRO A 752 16.02 -0.21 -33.40
N PHE A 753 16.03 1.08 -33.06
CA PHE A 753 16.84 1.67 -31.99
C PHE A 753 15.96 2.50 -31.05
N GLN A 754 16.41 2.63 -29.79
CA GLN A 754 15.71 3.38 -28.76
C GLN A 754 16.40 4.70 -28.44
N LEU A 755 15.56 5.72 -28.24
CA LEU A 755 15.94 7.01 -27.68
C LEU A 755 15.00 7.27 -26.49
N MET A 756 15.58 7.58 -25.33
CA MET A 756 14.84 7.80 -24.10
C MET A 756 15.09 9.20 -23.58
N LEU A 757 14.04 9.86 -23.13
CA LEU A 757 14.09 11.07 -22.32
C LEU A 757 13.44 10.75 -20.99
N SER A 758 14.09 11.05 -19.88
CA SER A 758 13.52 10.87 -18.54
C SER A 758 13.74 12.10 -17.69
N GLN A 759 12.68 12.51 -17.01
CA GLN A 759 12.68 13.61 -16.07
C GLN A 759 12.65 13.06 -14.64
N TYR A 760 13.56 13.55 -13.82
CA TYR A 760 13.75 13.12 -12.45
C TYR A 760 13.53 14.29 -11.50
N TYR A 761 12.83 14.02 -10.41
CA TYR A 761 12.72 14.90 -9.27
C TYR A 761 13.33 14.18 -8.08
N ARG A 762 14.36 14.78 -7.46
CA ARG A 762 15.07 14.20 -6.30
C ARG A 762 15.52 12.73 -6.52
N LYS A 763 16.14 12.45 -7.67
CA LYS A 763 16.60 11.11 -8.12
C LYS A 763 15.48 10.10 -8.44
N GLN A 764 14.21 10.47 -8.31
CA GLN A 764 13.08 9.63 -8.68
C GLN A 764 12.58 10.00 -10.07
N GLN A 765 12.38 9.02 -10.95
CA GLN A 765 11.78 9.26 -12.26
C GLN A 765 10.32 9.69 -12.09
N VAL A 766 9.94 10.82 -12.67
CA VAL A 766 8.58 11.40 -12.56
C VAL A 766 7.89 11.54 -13.92
N GLY A 767 8.65 11.33 -15.00
CA GLY A 767 8.10 10.99 -16.28
C GLY A 767 9.17 10.75 -17.32
N GLY A 768 8.76 10.35 -18.52
CA GLY A 768 9.67 10.07 -19.60
C GLY A 768 8.98 9.78 -20.92
N LEU A 769 9.76 9.84 -21.98
CA LEU A 769 9.36 9.52 -23.34
C LEU A 769 10.34 8.50 -23.89
N THR A 770 9.82 7.48 -24.55
CA THR A 770 10.63 6.51 -25.27
C THR A 770 10.22 6.48 -26.73
N TRP A 771 11.15 6.85 -27.61
CA TRP A 771 10.98 6.71 -29.05
C TRP A 771 11.65 5.43 -29.52
N GLN A 772 10.92 4.66 -30.33
CA GLN A 772 11.48 3.56 -31.10
C GLN A 772 11.58 3.95 -32.57
N THR A 773 12.79 3.94 -33.11
CA THR A 773 13.00 4.10 -34.55
C THR A 773 12.59 2.81 -35.25
N GLY A 774 11.73 2.90 -36.27
CA GLY A 774 11.28 1.70 -36.98
C GLY A 774 12.37 1.12 -37.87
N ALA A 775 12.47 -0.21 -37.92
CA ALA A 775 13.05 -0.86 -39.09
C ALA A 775 12.19 -0.48 -40.30
N ARG A 776 12.77 0.17 -41.31
CA ARG A 776 12.15 0.16 -42.64
C ARG A 776 12.24 -1.29 -43.13
N ARG A 777 11.21 -2.09 -42.88
CA ARG A 777 10.94 -3.20 -43.80
C ARG A 777 10.35 -2.56 -45.07
N LEU A 778 11.00 -2.88 -46.19
CA LEU A 778 10.55 -2.61 -47.55
C LEU A 778 9.12 -3.08 -47.76
#